data_AF-A0A8H5NW18-F1
#
_entry.id   AF-A0A8H5NW18-F1
#
_cell.length_a   1.000
_cell.length_b   1.000
_cell.length_c   1.000
_cell.angle_alpha   90.00
_cell.angle_beta   90.00
_cell.angle_gamma   90.00
#
_symmetry.space_group_name_H-M   'P 1'
#
loop_
_entity.id
_entity.type
_entity.pdbx_description
1 polymer ?
#
loop_
_entity_poly.entity_id
_entity_poly.type
_entity_poly.pdbx_seq_one_letter_code
_entity_poly.pdbx_strand_id
1 'polypeptide(L)'
;MGEGGYLNLVNGTPYKWKRTQQNSYQMEAWSFPESIDAGKVPSTYVEFDHGVLKKRGDTSGSVTYSLEGTKATFSIHVRDKPANIWIQLDGLEALNNPRGSKIELGWEHDECVTFVLSGKEGNFHSSNPPTDWMQKNRNTLGHRPLSQICMLGTHDSGMSTVSHCDVPGGVIDPYVLCQSVSVLGQLAHGARYFDLRPQYSGGHLWTGHYTGKVGGRGESISDIISGVNEFTKKNGELVILNFSHSLQTDTDEWREFTKQEWHNLMKELLKLNHLFIVEDKNKAKNLTQLKLDDFIGNGKAAVVCVMEQWDLDIGDYAHKGFYKYEAMNVRNEYSNKDDAVVMVNDQLEKMKGHMSAKDKRLFLLSWTLTQQAPQWDGDVVTFVKVAPRSLKPIKKLAYTCNKELFTRLLPEVSDKSFPNVVYIDYLDNQDYAALVVAINDKLLIVIILQYENPVLRGPFLVAAAFLMEWIRFIRETAWANAGFASLRNIRTYLEHFEPRYDPTVVPIALSEAEAKERGERVQISALQQANISQTSNPSKFYSAADYRALYLSGELTPVDVAKAILPLVETEGPTPGRHAQGWRELNVERIMRAAEASTERYKNKQPLGPLDGVPSAIKDDYDLDGYSTTLGSPRDYTETPKDGESTTSWIVRKLEEAGVVIIGKLAMHEFGLDTTGNNPNQGTPRNPFNSGYYTGGSSSGPAYAVSSGLLPLALGSDGGGSIRIPGSFCSVFGLKPTHNRLASWPGANHSPTCAVQGPLAVDMQSLAAAYEAIAEPHPSTQFPPLALQPSPPVTKVLGIFDAWISRATPSVQSLVRGLVESLAAKHGYTLVPIEIPFPAEGQMAHALTVLTDASTLLYDTKGLTPANKILLALGRTTPSTDYLLAQKLRGMLMQHLSYLWKTYPGMLIITPTTACAGAPIRGGKSELSYGVNDGNYTLQSMEFVWLANFCGLPAITVPAGYVVPEGRKDAGEIADRDTEGKIPVGLMATGEWCSEDTLLQFGFDAEAAGQELRSKPPNWEDVIERAKDEAKMSRGPRRAAGSE
;
A
#
# COMPACT_ATOMS: atom_id res chain seq x y z
N MET A 1 41.91 -37.33 -10.92
CA MET A 1 40.53 -37.28 -10.39
C MET A 1 40.28 -35.81 -10.17
N GLY A 2 39.25 -35.24 -10.80
CA GLY A 2 38.97 -33.81 -10.67
C GLY A 2 38.45 -33.49 -9.26
N GLU A 3 38.53 -32.21 -8.88
CA GLU A 3 37.88 -31.69 -7.67
C GLU A 3 36.56 -31.03 -8.11
N GLY A 4 35.43 -31.62 -7.75
CA GLY A 4 34.07 -31.16 -8.10
C GLY A 4 33.11 -31.08 -6.91
N GLY A 5 31.90 -30.55 -7.15
CA GLY A 5 30.89 -30.25 -6.13
C GLY A 5 29.62 -29.64 -6.74
N TYR A 6 28.59 -29.42 -5.92
CA TYR A 6 27.26 -28.96 -6.37
C TYR A 6 26.97 -27.50 -5.99
N LEU A 7 26.36 -26.75 -6.90
CA LEU A 7 25.81 -25.41 -6.66
C LEU A 7 24.29 -25.41 -6.81
N ASN A 8 23.57 -25.12 -5.73
CA ASN A 8 22.12 -24.94 -5.72
C ASN A 8 21.77 -23.48 -6.03
N LEU A 9 20.81 -23.27 -6.93
CA LEU A 9 20.35 -21.94 -7.34
C LEU A 9 18.90 -21.74 -6.93
N VAL A 10 18.66 -21.09 -5.79
CA VAL A 10 17.32 -20.89 -5.26
C VAL A 10 16.68 -19.65 -5.90
N ASN A 11 15.78 -19.86 -6.86
CA ASN A 11 14.98 -18.78 -7.43
C ASN A 11 13.71 -18.55 -6.59
N GLY A 12 13.81 -17.72 -5.56
CA GLY A 12 12.68 -17.24 -4.76
C GLY A 12 12.03 -15.95 -5.31
N THR A 13 12.41 -15.50 -6.51
CA THR A 13 11.84 -14.29 -7.14
C THR A 13 10.58 -14.64 -7.95
N PRO A 14 9.72 -13.67 -8.30
CA PRO A 14 8.60 -13.92 -9.22
C PRO A 14 9.06 -14.03 -10.68
N TYR A 15 10.34 -13.81 -10.97
CA TYR A 15 10.87 -13.73 -12.33
C TYR A 15 11.54 -15.03 -12.75
N LYS A 16 11.43 -15.35 -14.04
CA LYS A 16 12.23 -16.40 -14.66
C LYS A 16 13.66 -15.91 -14.86
N TRP A 17 14.65 -16.66 -14.40
CA TRP A 17 16.05 -16.34 -14.68
C TRP A 17 16.42 -16.93 -16.04
N LYS A 18 16.94 -16.11 -16.94
CA LYS A 18 17.41 -16.51 -18.27
C LYS A 18 18.92 -16.37 -18.33
N ARG A 19 19.61 -17.44 -18.70
CA ARG A 19 21.06 -17.42 -18.89
C ARG A 19 21.39 -16.60 -20.13
N THR A 20 22.18 -15.55 -19.96
CA THR A 20 22.57 -14.64 -21.06
C THR A 20 23.98 -14.89 -21.56
N GLN A 21 24.86 -15.40 -20.70
CA GLN A 21 26.25 -15.68 -21.04
C GLN A 21 26.78 -16.87 -20.23
N GLN A 22 27.67 -17.67 -20.82
CA GLN A 22 28.42 -18.72 -20.12
C GLN A 22 29.80 -18.86 -20.75
N ASN A 23 30.85 -18.86 -19.93
CA ASN A 23 32.24 -19.10 -20.32
C ASN A 23 32.91 -20.06 -19.33
N SER A 24 33.86 -20.87 -19.80
CA SER A 24 34.68 -21.74 -18.94
C SER A 24 36.04 -22.00 -19.55
N TYR A 25 37.04 -22.15 -18.69
CA TYR A 25 38.41 -22.52 -19.07
C TYR A 25 38.94 -23.57 -18.09
N GLN A 26 39.35 -24.73 -18.63
CA GLN A 26 39.87 -25.88 -17.84
C GLN A 26 38.87 -26.45 -16.82
N MET A 27 37.58 -26.46 -17.15
CA MET A 27 36.52 -27.11 -16.35
C MET A 27 36.14 -28.44 -16.99
N GLU A 28 36.07 -29.52 -16.20
CA GLU A 28 35.58 -30.85 -16.64
C GLU A 28 34.05 -30.86 -16.71
N ALA A 29 33.39 -30.18 -15.75
CA ALA A 29 31.94 -29.99 -15.73
C ALA A 29 31.58 -28.50 -15.50
N TRP A 30 30.82 -27.92 -16.44
CA TRP A 30 30.32 -26.54 -16.37
C TRP A 30 29.03 -26.36 -17.21
N SER A 31 27.93 -26.95 -16.75
CA SER A 31 26.65 -26.94 -17.48
C SER A 31 25.52 -26.36 -16.63
N PHE A 32 25.24 -25.07 -16.81
CA PHE A 32 24.15 -24.39 -16.11
C PHE A 32 22.83 -24.44 -16.90
N PRO A 33 21.66 -24.41 -16.23
CA PRO A 33 20.36 -24.36 -16.90
C PRO A 33 20.22 -23.10 -17.79
N GLU A 34 19.62 -23.25 -18.97
CA GLU A 34 19.30 -22.10 -19.83
C GLU A 34 18.31 -21.15 -19.16
N SER A 35 17.39 -21.69 -18.37
CA SER A 35 16.50 -20.89 -17.55
C SER A 35 16.10 -21.57 -16.26
N ILE A 36 15.72 -20.76 -15.26
CA ILE A 36 15.28 -21.21 -13.95
C ILE A 36 13.96 -20.50 -13.63
N ASP A 37 12.87 -21.27 -13.60
CA ASP A 37 11.54 -20.72 -13.30
C ASP A 37 11.42 -20.28 -11.83
N ALA A 38 10.48 -19.36 -11.57
CA ALA A 38 10.17 -18.89 -10.23
C ALA A 38 9.81 -20.06 -9.29
N GLY A 39 10.35 -20.03 -8.07
CA GLY A 39 10.15 -21.05 -7.04
C GLY A 39 10.88 -22.38 -7.28
N LYS A 40 11.77 -22.46 -8.28
CA LYS A 40 12.58 -23.66 -8.56
C LYS A 40 14.00 -23.54 -7.99
N VAL A 41 14.59 -24.71 -7.69
CA VAL A 41 15.93 -24.83 -7.11
C VAL A 41 16.73 -25.89 -7.86
N PRO A 42 17.26 -25.61 -9.06
CA PRO A 42 18.14 -26.55 -9.75
C PRO A 42 19.50 -26.66 -9.05
N SER A 43 20.06 -27.86 -9.06
CA SER A 43 21.42 -28.16 -8.62
C SER A 43 22.32 -28.37 -9.84
N THR A 44 23.44 -27.67 -9.90
CA THR A 44 24.42 -27.75 -10.99
C THR A 44 25.72 -28.33 -10.47
N TYR A 45 26.25 -29.37 -11.12
CA TYR A 45 27.55 -29.94 -10.79
C TYR A 45 28.68 -29.18 -11.49
N VAL A 46 29.71 -28.82 -10.75
CA VAL A 46 30.89 -28.05 -11.17
C VAL A 46 32.13 -28.90 -10.88
N GLU A 47 33.03 -29.07 -11.85
CA GLU A 47 34.26 -29.84 -11.65
C GLU A 47 35.46 -29.20 -12.37
N PHE A 48 36.57 -29.07 -11.64
CA PHE A 48 37.84 -28.59 -12.17
C PHE A 48 38.59 -29.70 -12.91
N ASP A 49 39.13 -29.39 -14.10
CA ASP A 49 39.96 -30.35 -14.83
C ASP A 49 41.41 -30.29 -14.31
N HIS A 50 41.83 -31.34 -13.61
CA HIS A 50 43.16 -31.49 -13.03
C HIS A 50 44.04 -32.42 -13.86
N GLY A 51 44.50 -31.94 -15.01
CA GLY A 51 45.51 -32.60 -15.85
C GLY A 51 46.96 -32.26 -15.46
N VAL A 52 47.91 -33.17 -15.77
CA VAL A 52 49.36 -33.05 -15.42
C VAL A 52 50.03 -31.80 -16.01
N LEU A 53 49.51 -31.23 -17.09
CA LEU A 53 50.03 -30.03 -17.76
C LEU A 53 49.19 -28.76 -17.50
N LYS A 54 48.16 -28.82 -16.66
CA LYS A 54 47.23 -27.70 -16.43
C LYS A 54 47.67 -26.82 -15.26
N LYS A 55 47.54 -25.51 -15.43
CA LYS A 55 47.81 -24.52 -14.38
C LYS A 55 46.52 -24.20 -13.64
N ARG A 56 46.35 -24.79 -12.46
CA ARG A 56 45.23 -24.55 -11.52
C ARG A 56 44.91 -23.07 -11.25
N GLY A 57 45.89 -22.17 -11.35
CA GLY A 57 45.69 -20.73 -11.14
C GLY A 57 44.83 -20.04 -12.22
N ASP A 58 44.78 -20.61 -13.43
CA ASP A 58 44.06 -20.02 -14.56
C ASP A 58 42.69 -20.71 -14.78
N THR A 59 42.41 -21.82 -14.07
CA THR A 59 41.16 -22.57 -14.15
C THR A 59 40.00 -21.76 -13.57
N SER A 60 38.99 -21.49 -14.41
CA SER A 60 37.85 -20.63 -14.03
C SER A 60 36.60 -20.86 -14.89
N GLY A 61 35.45 -20.49 -14.34
CA GLY A 61 34.16 -20.49 -15.02
C GLY A 61 33.33 -19.26 -14.65
N SER A 62 32.50 -18.78 -15.57
CA SER A 62 31.54 -17.70 -15.33
C SER A 62 30.22 -17.95 -16.05
N VAL A 63 29.09 -17.66 -15.41
CA VAL A 63 27.76 -17.70 -16.04
C VAL A 63 26.92 -16.52 -15.56
N THR A 64 26.18 -15.87 -16.46
CA THR A 64 25.36 -14.70 -16.16
C THR A 64 23.89 -15.01 -16.39
N TYR A 65 23.04 -14.60 -15.44
CA TYR A 65 21.59 -14.67 -15.52
C TYR A 65 20.99 -13.26 -15.53
N SER A 66 19.94 -13.07 -16.32
CA SER A 66 19.03 -11.93 -16.25
C SER A 66 17.67 -12.37 -15.74
N LEU A 67 17.00 -11.51 -14.98
CA LEU A 67 15.64 -11.74 -14.51
C LEU A 67 14.66 -11.18 -15.56
N GLU A 68 13.86 -12.06 -16.18
CA GLU A 68 12.96 -11.70 -17.27
C GLU A 68 11.97 -10.60 -16.85
N GLY A 69 11.86 -9.56 -17.68
CA GLY A 69 10.98 -8.40 -17.41
C GLY A 69 11.61 -7.31 -16.54
N THR A 70 12.86 -7.46 -16.12
CA THR A 70 13.58 -6.48 -15.28
C THR A 70 14.94 -6.10 -15.89
N LYS A 71 15.62 -5.12 -15.30
CA LYS A 71 17.04 -4.83 -15.60
C LYS A 71 18.01 -5.63 -14.72
N ALA A 72 17.50 -6.45 -13.81
CA ALA A 72 18.30 -7.16 -12.81
C ALA A 72 19.10 -8.30 -13.45
N THR A 73 20.40 -8.32 -13.18
CA THR A 73 21.33 -9.37 -13.61
C THR A 73 22.32 -9.71 -12.50
N PHE A 74 22.77 -10.96 -12.47
CA PHE A 74 23.87 -11.41 -11.61
C PHE A 74 24.70 -12.46 -12.35
N SER A 75 25.96 -12.62 -11.93
CA SER A 75 26.86 -13.62 -12.49
C SER A 75 27.47 -14.50 -11.40
N ILE A 76 27.65 -15.77 -11.73
CA ILE A 76 28.27 -16.79 -10.91
C ILE A 76 29.67 -17.00 -11.45
N HIS A 77 30.66 -17.01 -10.56
CA HIS A 77 32.06 -17.17 -10.91
C HIS A 77 32.70 -18.26 -10.06
N VAL A 78 33.61 -19.00 -10.67
CA VAL A 78 34.34 -20.11 -10.03
C VAL A 78 35.82 -20.03 -10.41
N ARG A 79 36.70 -20.31 -9.44
CA ARG A 79 38.16 -20.41 -9.61
C ARG A 79 38.70 -21.60 -8.81
N ASP A 80 39.75 -22.25 -9.29
CA ASP A 80 40.37 -23.43 -8.64
C ASP A 80 41.49 -23.09 -7.63
N LYS A 81 42.24 -21.98 -7.83
CA LYS A 81 43.33 -21.61 -6.88
C LYS A 81 43.32 -20.12 -6.49
N PRO A 82 42.98 -19.78 -5.22
CA PRO A 82 42.30 -20.66 -4.26
C PRO A 82 40.92 -21.09 -4.78
N ALA A 83 40.49 -22.30 -4.40
CA ALA A 83 39.21 -22.84 -4.83
C ALA A 83 38.07 -22.04 -4.20
N ASN A 84 37.19 -21.46 -5.03
CA ASN A 84 36.14 -20.58 -4.54
C ASN A 84 35.02 -20.39 -5.56
N ILE A 85 33.79 -20.25 -5.07
CA ILE A 85 32.60 -19.84 -5.83
C ILE A 85 32.07 -18.53 -5.26
N TRP A 86 31.73 -17.58 -6.13
CA TRP A 86 31.07 -16.34 -5.70
C TRP A 86 30.03 -15.85 -6.69
N ILE A 87 29.14 -15.02 -6.19
CA ILE A 87 28.10 -14.33 -6.97
C ILE A 87 28.46 -12.86 -7.06
N GLN A 88 28.38 -12.31 -8.26
CA GLN A 88 28.55 -10.89 -8.53
C GLN A 88 27.19 -10.29 -8.89
N LEU A 89 26.74 -9.28 -8.15
CA LEU A 89 25.48 -8.59 -8.43
C LEU A 89 25.70 -7.49 -9.48
N ASP A 90 25.59 -7.84 -10.76
CA ASP A 90 25.96 -6.94 -11.87
C ASP A 90 24.94 -5.81 -12.11
N GLY A 91 23.65 -6.16 -12.14
CA GLY A 91 22.55 -5.27 -12.53
C GLY A 91 21.46 -5.15 -11.46
N LEU A 92 21.66 -5.76 -10.29
CA LEU A 92 20.69 -5.76 -9.20
C LEU A 92 21.36 -5.42 -7.87
N GLU A 93 20.56 -4.95 -6.91
CA GLU A 93 20.96 -4.77 -5.52
C GLU A 93 19.98 -5.55 -4.64
N ALA A 94 20.46 -6.08 -3.54
CA ALA A 94 19.66 -6.76 -2.54
C ALA A 94 19.95 -6.18 -1.15
N LEU A 95 19.05 -6.40 -0.21
CA LEU A 95 19.24 -5.99 1.17
C LEU A 95 20.56 -6.55 1.73
N ASN A 96 21.37 -5.69 2.36
CA ASN A 96 22.73 -5.98 2.82
C ASN A 96 23.77 -6.26 1.70
N ASN A 97 23.38 -6.21 0.43
CA ASN A 97 24.23 -6.51 -0.73
C ASN A 97 23.99 -5.47 -1.86
N PRO A 98 24.63 -4.28 -1.80
CA PRO A 98 24.47 -3.24 -2.82
C PRO A 98 24.89 -3.71 -4.22
N ARG A 99 24.48 -3.00 -5.27
CA ARG A 99 24.90 -3.30 -6.65
C ARG A 99 26.42 -3.35 -6.76
N GLY A 100 26.94 -4.36 -7.44
CA GLY A 100 28.37 -4.64 -7.56
C GLY A 100 28.95 -5.48 -6.42
N SER A 101 28.14 -5.90 -5.45
CA SER A 101 28.58 -6.78 -4.36
C SER A 101 29.09 -8.12 -4.89
N LYS A 102 30.11 -8.62 -4.21
CA LYS A 102 30.66 -9.96 -4.38
C LYS A 102 30.26 -10.80 -3.16
N ILE A 103 29.40 -11.78 -3.36
CA ILE A 103 28.91 -12.69 -2.33
C ILE A 103 29.71 -13.99 -2.42
N GLU A 104 30.60 -14.21 -1.46
CA GLU A 104 31.42 -15.42 -1.38
C GLU A 104 30.56 -16.59 -0.88
N LEU A 105 30.45 -17.66 -1.69
CA LEU A 105 29.76 -18.90 -1.28
C LEU A 105 30.73 -19.94 -0.72
N GLY A 106 32.03 -19.80 -1.00
CA GLY A 106 33.05 -20.78 -0.64
C GLY A 106 33.09 -21.98 -1.59
N TRP A 107 33.93 -22.97 -1.26
CA TRP A 107 34.04 -24.22 -2.00
C TRP A 107 34.68 -25.32 -1.14
N GLU A 108 34.10 -26.52 -1.19
CA GLU A 108 34.68 -27.74 -0.66
C GLU A 108 34.35 -28.91 -1.61
N HIS A 109 35.31 -29.82 -1.81
CA HIS A 109 35.16 -30.94 -2.76
C HIS A 109 34.09 -31.93 -2.26
N ASP A 110 33.24 -32.40 -3.17
CA ASP A 110 32.09 -33.28 -2.94
C ASP A 110 30.99 -32.66 -2.07
N GLU A 111 31.08 -31.34 -1.82
CA GLU A 111 30.10 -30.60 -1.05
C GLU A 111 29.16 -29.76 -1.90
N CYS A 112 28.15 -29.20 -1.24
CA CYS A 112 27.13 -28.38 -1.88
C CYS A 112 27.11 -26.97 -1.30
N VAL A 113 27.22 -25.98 -2.19
CA VAL A 113 27.04 -24.56 -1.87
C VAL A 113 25.71 -24.07 -2.44
N THR A 114 25.10 -23.08 -1.79
CA THR A 114 23.78 -22.58 -2.20
C THR A 114 23.78 -21.08 -2.38
N PHE A 115 23.17 -20.62 -3.48
CA PHE A 115 22.84 -19.22 -3.67
C PHE A 115 21.34 -19.01 -3.55
N VAL A 116 20.93 -18.04 -2.73
CA VAL A 116 19.54 -17.61 -2.62
C VAL A 116 19.35 -16.22 -3.20
N LEU A 117 18.32 -16.06 -4.03
CA LEU A 117 17.81 -14.76 -4.46
C LEU A 117 16.28 -14.79 -4.47
N SER A 118 15.66 -13.82 -3.80
CA SER A 118 14.21 -13.70 -3.62
C SER A 118 13.77 -12.24 -3.59
N GLY A 119 12.47 -11.99 -3.47
CA GLY A 119 11.90 -10.64 -3.55
C GLY A 119 11.69 -10.17 -4.99
N LYS A 120 11.50 -8.86 -5.17
CA LYS A 120 11.16 -8.25 -6.47
C LYS A 120 12.02 -7.04 -6.79
N GLU A 121 11.94 -6.52 -8.02
CA GLU A 121 12.68 -5.31 -8.41
C GLU A 121 12.37 -4.14 -7.45
N GLY A 122 13.43 -3.51 -6.94
CA GLY A 122 13.37 -2.48 -5.88
C GLY A 122 13.37 -3.01 -4.44
N ASN A 123 13.26 -4.32 -4.22
CA ASN A 123 13.33 -4.95 -2.89
C ASN A 123 13.74 -6.43 -2.99
N PHE A 124 14.96 -6.70 -3.45
CA PHE A 124 15.50 -8.06 -3.51
C PHE A 124 16.17 -8.47 -2.20
N HIS A 125 16.15 -9.76 -1.92
CA HIS A 125 16.90 -10.40 -0.83
C HIS A 125 17.80 -11.48 -1.40
N SER A 126 18.98 -11.66 -0.81
CA SER A 126 19.95 -12.64 -1.28
C SER A 126 20.61 -13.40 -0.12
N SER A 127 21.46 -14.38 -0.45
CA SER A 127 22.43 -14.95 0.49
C SER A 127 23.19 -13.82 1.21
N ASN A 128 23.61 -14.09 2.46
CA ASN A 128 24.12 -13.06 3.38
C ASN A 128 23.08 -11.94 3.69
N PRO A 129 21.88 -12.29 4.18
CA PRO A 129 20.88 -11.32 4.62
C PRO A 129 21.39 -10.49 5.81
N PRO A 130 20.81 -9.31 6.09
CA PRO A 130 21.19 -8.54 7.28
C PRO A 130 20.88 -9.33 8.55
N THR A 131 21.68 -9.13 9.60
CA THR A 131 21.48 -9.79 10.89
C THR A 131 20.11 -9.46 11.51
N ASP A 132 19.59 -8.25 11.29
CA ASP A 132 18.25 -7.78 11.69
C ASP A 132 17.21 -7.94 10.57
N TRP A 133 17.16 -9.14 9.97
CA TRP A 133 16.32 -9.39 8.80
C TRP A 133 14.82 -9.19 9.04
N MET A 134 14.26 -9.46 10.24
CA MET A 134 12.82 -9.23 10.47
C MET A 134 12.53 -7.73 10.49
N GLN A 135 13.39 -6.95 11.17
CA GLN A 135 13.25 -5.50 11.28
C GLN A 135 13.37 -4.83 9.90
N LYS A 136 14.34 -5.25 9.08
CA LYS A 136 14.52 -4.72 7.73
C LYS A 136 13.40 -5.11 6.76
N ASN A 137 12.67 -6.19 7.07
CA ASN A 137 11.52 -6.67 6.29
C ASN A 137 10.16 -6.27 6.89
N ARG A 138 10.10 -5.32 7.82
CA ARG A 138 8.83 -4.94 8.46
C ARG A 138 7.75 -4.45 7.50
N ASN A 139 8.13 -3.82 6.40
CA ASN A 139 7.16 -3.36 5.40
C ASN A 139 6.34 -4.53 4.81
N THR A 140 6.93 -5.73 4.73
CA THR A 140 6.28 -6.93 4.20
C THR A 140 5.77 -7.87 5.30
N LEU A 141 6.44 -7.92 6.46
CA LEU A 141 6.14 -8.85 7.55
C LEU A 141 5.37 -8.24 8.72
N GLY A 142 5.52 -6.94 8.99
CA GLY A 142 5.10 -6.28 10.24
C GLY A 142 3.62 -6.46 10.57
N HIS A 143 2.75 -6.32 9.57
CA HIS A 143 1.31 -6.44 9.72
C HIS A 143 0.80 -7.90 9.82
N ARG A 144 1.69 -8.88 9.59
CA ARG A 144 1.32 -10.31 9.59
C ARG A 144 1.34 -10.87 11.01
N PRO A 145 0.36 -11.69 11.41
CA PRO A 145 0.45 -12.49 12.63
C PRO A 145 1.64 -13.44 12.57
N LEU A 146 2.23 -13.82 13.72
CA LEU A 146 3.33 -14.80 13.76
C LEU A 146 2.97 -16.12 13.06
N SER A 147 1.69 -16.52 13.10
CA SER A 147 1.21 -17.68 12.37
C SER A 147 1.34 -17.56 10.85
N GLN A 148 1.57 -16.37 10.28
CA GLN A 148 1.78 -16.14 8.85
C GLN A 148 3.24 -15.86 8.49
N ILE A 149 4.16 -16.11 9.42
CA ILE A 149 5.60 -15.85 9.23
C ILE A 149 6.34 -17.18 9.38
N CYS A 150 7.30 -17.40 8.49
CA CYS A 150 8.31 -18.44 8.60
C CYS A 150 9.57 -17.86 9.25
N MET A 151 10.12 -18.55 10.25
CA MET A 151 11.37 -18.17 10.91
C MET A 151 12.31 -19.37 11.04
N LEU A 152 13.60 -19.09 11.17
CA LEU A 152 14.60 -20.11 11.42
C LEU A 152 14.64 -20.45 12.91
N GLY A 153 14.63 -21.74 13.24
CA GLY A 153 14.80 -22.24 14.59
C GLY A 153 15.89 -23.30 14.72
N THR A 154 16.44 -23.44 15.92
CA THR A 154 17.53 -24.38 16.21
C THR A 154 17.14 -25.38 17.30
N HIS A 155 17.50 -26.64 17.07
CA HIS A 155 17.27 -27.74 18.00
C HIS A 155 18.40 -27.85 19.02
N ASP A 156 18.03 -28.12 20.28
CA ASP A 156 18.95 -28.25 21.41
C ASP A 156 20.00 -27.12 21.44
N SER A 157 19.49 -25.90 21.36
CA SER A 157 20.25 -24.66 21.37
C SER A 157 21.13 -24.61 22.63
N GLY A 158 22.32 -24.00 22.51
CA GLY A 158 23.32 -24.01 23.60
C GLY A 158 24.25 -25.22 23.60
N MET A 159 24.01 -26.23 22.76
CA MET A 159 24.90 -27.40 22.61
C MET A 159 25.91 -27.23 21.47
N SER A 160 26.66 -26.11 21.48
CA SER A 160 27.80 -25.87 20.57
C SER A 160 29.17 -26.16 21.17
N THR A 161 29.23 -26.30 22.48
CA THR A 161 30.43 -26.61 23.26
C THR A 161 30.08 -27.62 24.34
N VAL A 162 31.04 -28.46 24.75
CA VAL A 162 30.90 -29.33 25.92
C VAL A 162 31.74 -28.76 27.05
N SER A 163 31.11 -28.14 28.03
CA SER A 163 31.79 -27.58 29.21
C SER A 163 32.13 -28.66 30.25
N HIS A 164 31.43 -29.79 30.20
CA HIS A 164 31.67 -30.97 31.02
C HIS A 164 30.87 -32.18 30.50
N CYS A 165 31.37 -33.37 30.78
CA CYS A 165 30.82 -34.63 30.30
C CYS A 165 31.06 -35.75 31.32
N ASP A 166 30.15 -36.74 31.33
CA ASP A 166 30.23 -37.91 32.23
C ASP A 166 31.29 -38.93 31.79
N VAL A 167 31.77 -38.83 30.55
CA VAL A 167 32.89 -39.59 29.99
C VAL A 167 34.01 -38.63 29.58
N PRO A 168 35.27 -39.06 29.42
CA PRO A 168 36.37 -38.15 29.07
C PRO A 168 36.06 -37.25 27.86
N GLY A 169 36.26 -35.94 28.02
CA GLY A 169 35.95 -34.93 27.01
C GLY A 169 36.70 -35.18 25.69
N GLY A 170 36.05 -34.88 24.57
CA GLY A 170 36.53 -35.15 23.22
C GLY A 170 36.10 -36.51 22.66
N VAL A 171 35.68 -37.45 23.51
CA VAL A 171 35.16 -38.76 23.05
C VAL A 171 33.70 -38.68 22.62
N ILE A 172 32.87 -37.90 23.33
CA ILE A 172 31.43 -37.81 23.05
C ILE A 172 30.99 -36.56 22.31
N ASP A 173 31.83 -35.53 22.21
CA ASP A 173 31.50 -34.25 21.58
C ASP A 173 30.81 -34.42 20.21
N PRO A 174 31.27 -35.30 19.29
CA PRO A 174 30.60 -35.49 17.99
C PRO A 174 29.15 -36.01 18.09
N TYR A 175 28.78 -36.60 19.23
CA TYR A 175 27.51 -37.27 19.48
C TYR A 175 26.56 -36.48 20.38
N VAL A 176 27.02 -35.38 21.00
CA VAL A 176 26.17 -34.53 21.87
C VAL A 176 26.05 -33.09 21.37
N LEU A 177 26.99 -32.63 20.54
CA LEU A 177 26.96 -31.29 19.97
C LEU A 177 25.95 -31.20 18.81
N CYS A 178 24.82 -30.55 19.09
CA CYS A 178 23.74 -30.32 18.13
C CYS A 178 23.98 -29.07 17.27
N GLN A 179 24.74 -28.09 17.77
CA GLN A 179 24.96 -26.80 17.09
C GLN A 179 26.46 -26.55 16.84
N SER A 180 26.79 -25.69 15.87
CA SER A 180 28.18 -25.34 15.53
C SER A 180 28.64 -24.04 16.18
N VAL A 181 27.70 -23.16 16.55
CA VAL A 181 27.97 -21.86 17.18
C VAL A 181 27.04 -21.64 18.39
N SER A 182 27.46 -20.74 19.29
CA SER A 182 26.70 -20.38 20.48
C SER A 182 25.32 -19.82 20.15
N VAL A 183 24.42 -19.69 21.13
CA VAL A 183 23.11 -19.04 20.93
C VAL A 183 23.26 -17.63 20.35
N LEU A 184 24.27 -16.86 20.77
CA LEU A 184 24.59 -15.56 20.16
C LEU A 184 25.01 -15.70 18.68
N GLY A 185 25.82 -16.69 18.35
CA GLY A 185 26.20 -17.00 16.97
C GLY A 185 24.99 -17.41 16.12
N GLN A 186 24.08 -18.21 16.67
CA GLN A 186 22.84 -18.64 16.01
C GLN A 186 21.91 -17.44 15.73
N LEU A 187 21.79 -16.50 16.69
CA LEU A 187 21.09 -15.22 16.49
C LEU A 187 21.74 -14.40 15.37
N ALA A 188 23.08 -14.32 15.34
CA ALA A 188 23.83 -13.63 14.29
C ALA A 188 23.68 -14.32 12.92
N HIS A 189 23.44 -15.63 12.89
CA HIS A 189 23.11 -16.40 11.69
C HIS A 189 21.62 -16.34 11.31
N GLY A 190 20.79 -15.63 12.08
CA GLY A 190 19.41 -15.30 11.72
C GLY A 190 18.33 -16.17 12.37
N ALA A 191 18.69 -17.08 13.29
CA ALA A 191 17.73 -17.85 14.07
C ALA A 191 16.93 -16.96 15.03
N ARG A 192 15.65 -17.28 15.24
CA ARG A 192 14.73 -16.54 16.12
C ARG A 192 13.90 -17.44 17.06
N TYR A 193 13.97 -18.75 16.87
CA TYR A 193 13.30 -19.74 17.72
C TYR A 193 14.32 -20.74 18.26
N PHE A 194 14.42 -20.89 19.57
CA PHE A 194 15.45 -21.69 20.23
C PHE A 194 14.82 -22.73 21.15
N ASP A 195 15.20 -23.99 21.02
CA ASP A 195 14.87 -25.05 21.99
C ASP A 195 16.03 -25.23 22.96
N LEU A 196 15.87 -24.71 24.16
CA LEU A 196 16.86 -24.77 25.22
C LEU A 196 16.46 -25.85 26.22
N ARG A 197 17.37 -26.79 26.49
CA ARG A 197 17.13 -27.86 27.46
C ARG A 197 17.87 -27.60 28.77
N PRO A 198 17.21 -27.03 29.79
CA PRO A 198 17.92 -26.56 30.97
C PRO A 198 18.39 -27.73 31.84
N GLN A 199 19.64 -27.66 32.25
CA GLN A 199 20.27 -28.63 33.12
C GLN A 199 20.78 -27.95 34.39
N TYR A 200 20.57 -28.56 35.54
CA TYR A 200 21.20 -28.13 36.79
C TYR A 200 22.34 -29.09 37.11
N SER A 201 23.55 -28.55 37.23
CA SER A 201 24.75 -29.33 37.47
C SER A 201 25.90 -28.48 38.02
N GLY A 202 26.59 -29.01 39.03
CA GLY A 202 27.63 -28.34 39.79
C GLY A 202 27.12 -27.09 40.52
N GLY A 203 25.86 -27.05 40.94
CA GLY A 203 25.24 -25.87 41.58
C GLY A 203 24.83 -24.75 40.63
N HIS A 204 24.88 -24.98 39.31
CA HIS A 204 24.65 -23.96 38.29
C HIS A 204 23.70 -24.45 37.18
N LEU A 205 23.10 -23.50 36.44
CA LEU A 205 22.20 -23.75 35.32
C LEU A 205 22.95 -23.70 33.98
N TRP A 206 22.76 -24.74 33.18
CA TRP A 206 23.37 -24.97 31.87
C TRP A 206 22.28 -25.36 30.87
N THR A 207 22.64 -25.47 29.59
CA THR A 207 21.93 -26.36 28.67
C THR A 207 22.54 -27.75 28.72
N GLY A 208 21.82 -28.77 28.31
CA GLY A 208 22.35 -30.14 28.30
C GLY A 208 21.69 -31.02 27.27
N HIS A 209 22.48 -31.91 26.67
CA HIS A 209 22.00 -32.96 25.77
C HIS A 209 22.41 -34.33 26.30
N TYR A 210 21.40 -35.14 26.63
CA TYR A 210 21.57 -36.39 27.35
C TYR A 210 20.71 -37.50 26.79
N THR A 211 21.26 -38.72 26.78
CA THR A 211 20.52 -39.96 26.59
C THR A 211 20.79 -40.88 27.77
N GLY A 212 19.78 -41.10 28.62
CA GLY A 212 19.98 -41.80 29.89
C GLY A 212 20.94 -41.03 30.80
N LYS A 213 22.00 -41.70 31.29
CA LYS A 213 23.06 -41.10 32.11
C LYS A 213 24.33 -40.70 31.34
N VAL A 214 24.25 -40.60 30.00
CA VAL A 214 25.37 -40.16 29.15
C VAL A 214 25.00 -38.87 28.45
N GLY A 215 25.84 -37.85 28.57
CA GLY A 215 25.70 -36.64 27.78
C GLY A 215 26.73 -35.58 28.14
N GLY A 216 26.39 -34.34 27.82
CA GLY A 216 27.27 -33.20 28.05
C GLY A 216 26.52 -31.93 28.43
N ARG A 217 27.20 -31.10 29.22
CA ARG A 217 26.80 -29.75 29.56
C ARG A 217 27.19 -28.79 28.44
N GLY A 218 26.24 -27.99 28.01
CA GLY A 218 26.41 -26.96 26.99
C GLY A 218 26.85 -25.61 27.56
N GLU A 219 26.35 -24.55 26.94
CA GLU A 219 26.47 -23.17 27.41
C GLU A 219 25.78 -22.97 28.76
N SER A 220 26.32 -22.07 29.59
CA SER A 220 25.61 -21.68 30.81
C SER A 220 24.39 -20.84 30.46
N ILE A 221 23.31 -20.95 31.24
CA ILE A 221 22.11 -20.10 31.04
C ILE A 221 22.49 -18.61 31.19
N SER A 222 23.47 -18.29 32.03
CA SER A 222 23.99 -16.93 32.20
C SER A 222 24.66 -16.38 30.93
N ASP A 223 25.43 -17.20 30.21
CA ASP A 223 26.06 -16.80 28.95
C ASP A 223 25.03 -16.61 27.85
N ILE A 224 24.01 -17.49 27.80
CA ILE A 224 22.88 -17.34 26.87
C ILE A 224 22.12 -16.03 27.12
N ILE A 225 21.81 -15.70 28.37
CA ILE A 225 21.18 -14.43 28.73
C ILE A 225 22.04 -13.25 28.27
N SER A 226 23.35 -13.32 28.51
CA SER A 226 24.30 -12.27 28.11
C SER A 226 24.34 -12.09 26.59
N GLY A 227 24.35 -13.19 25.84
CA GLY A 227 24.30 -13.20 24.38
C GLY A 227 23.00 -12.63 23.82
N VAL A 228 21.84 -13.05 24.33
CA VAL A 228 20.54 -12.52 23.91
C VAL A 228 20.45 -11.02 24.21
N ASN A 229 20.93 -10.58 25.37
CA ASN A 229 20.99 -9.17 25.74
C ASN A 229 21.93 -8.36 24.83
N GLU A 230 23.09 -8.91 24.46
CA GLU A 230 24.00 -8.25 23.51
C GLU A 230 23.34 -8.09 22.14
N PHE A 231 22.69 -9.13 21.66
CA PHE A 231 22.03 -9.13 20.37
C PHE A 231 20.87 -8.13 20.31
N THR A 232 19.96 -8.19 21.29
CA THR A 232 18.75 -7.35 21.35
C THR A 232 19.05 -5.87 21.63
N LYS A 233 20.21 -5.58 22.23
CA LYS A 233 20.71 -4.19 22.36
C LYS A 233 20.96 -3.51 21.02
N LYS A 234 21.39 -4.28 20.01
CA LYS A 234 21.77 -3.77 18.68
C LYS A 234 20.66 -3.98 17.64
N ASN A 235 19.81 -4.98 17.84
CA ASN A 235 18.84 -5.44 16.85
C ASN A 235 17.43 -5.49 17.46
N GLY A 236 16.50 -4.71 16.89
CA GLY A 236 15.09 -4.69 17.28
C GLY A 236 14.32 -5.91 16.76
N GLU A 237 14.68 -7.09 17.23
CA GLU A 237 14.21 -8.37 16.69
C GLU A 237 13.41 -9.16 17.73
N LEU A 238 12.58 -10.09 17.24
CA LEU A 238 11.82 -11.03 18.08
C LEU A 238 12.66 -12.29 18.36
N VAL A 239 12.95 -12.57 19.63
CA VAL A 239 13.65 -13.78 20.07
C VAL A 239 12.73 -14.65 20.90
N ILE A 240 12.54 -15.91 20.50
CA ILE A 240 11.68 -16.88 21.18
C ILE A 240 12.56 -17.97 21.79
N LEU A 241 12.56 -18.05 23.12
CA LEU A 241 13.31 -19.02 23.91
C LEU A 241 12.33 -20.05 24.48
N ASN A 242 12.29 -21.24 23.89
CA ASN A 242 11.48 -22.36 24.36
C ASN A 242 12.31 -23.25 25.27
N PHE A 243 11.84 -23.50 26.49
CA PHE A 243 12.55 -24.32 27.48
C PHE A 243 11.82 -25.64 27.71
N SER A 244 12.49 -26.76 27.41
CA SER A 244 11.90 -28.11 27.44
C SER A 244 12.87 -29.14 28.05
N HIS A 245 12.43 -30.37 28.37
CA HIS A 245 13.32 -31.50 28.73
C HIS A 245 14.38 -31.21 29.81
N SER A 246 13.97 -30.66 30.95
CA SER A 246 14.89 -30.31 32.03
C SER A 246 15.60 -31.50 32.67
N LEU A 247 16.84 -31.34 33.15
CA LEU A 247 17.59 -32.42 33.82
C LEU A 247 18.41 -31.91 35.03
N GLN A 248 18.20 -32.50 36.20
CA GLN A 248 19.01 -32.30 37.40
C GLN A 248 20.00 -33.47 37.56
N THR A 249 21.30 -33.17 37.57
CA THR A 249 22.36 -34.19 37.67
C THR A 249 23.16 -34.14 38.97
N ASP A 250 22.92 -33.15 39.85
CA ASP A 250 23.58 -33.06 41.17
C ASP A 250 23.00 -34.01 42.23
N THR A 251 22.02 -34.85 41.86
CA THR A 251 21.38 -35.83 42.72
C THR A 251 21.79 -37.26 42.35
N ASP A 252 21.77 -38.17 43.32
CA ASP A 252 22.13 -39.60 43.12
C ASP A 252 21.30 -40.27 42.00
N GLU A 253 20.03 -39.87 41.90
CA GLU A 253 19.15 -40.19 40.78
C GLU A 253 18.94 -38.96 39.92
N TRP A 254 19.34 -39.04 38.64
CA TRP A 254 19.06 -37.99 37.67
C TRP A 254 17.57 -37.92 37.40
N ARG A 255 17.00 -36.71 37.42
CA ARG A 255 15.56 -36.47 37.33
C ARG A 255 15.25 -35.17 36.62
N GLU A 256 13.99 -34.97 36.23
CA GLU A 256 13.51 -33.67 35.79
C GLU A 256 13.53 -32.63 36.92
N PHE A 257 13.45 -31.35 36.55
CA PHE A 257 13.35 -30.26 37.52
C PHE A 257 12.08 -30.34 38.35
N THR A 258 12.25 -30.11 39.65
CA THR A 258 11.16 -29.74 40.55
C THR A 258 10.56 -28.39 40.16
N LYS A 259 9.36 -28.09 40.65
CA LYS A 259 8.73 -26.77 40.48
C LYS A 259 9.62 -25.63 40.97
N GLN A 260 10.36 -25.85 42.07
CA GLN A 260 11.27 -24.84 42.61
C GLN A 260 12.49 -24.59 41.71
N GLU A 261 13.03 -25.62 41.07
CA GLU A 261 14.15 -25.48 40.10
C GLU A 261 13.69 -24.75 38.82
N TRP A 262 12.48 -25.04 38.33
CA TRP A 262 11.85 -24.24 37.27
C TRP A 262 11.67 -22.77 37.66
N HIS A 263 11.25 -22.50 38.90
CA HIS A 263 11.16 -21.12 39.43
C HIS A 263 12.53 -20.45 39.55
N ASN A 264 13.57 -21.20 39.91
CA ASN A 264 14.95 -20.69 39.95
C ASN A 264 15.45 -20.33 38.54
N LEU A 265 15.12 -21.15 37.54
CA LEU A 265 15.40 -20.84 36.13
C LEU A 265 14.69 -19.56 35.69
N MET A 266 13.37 -19.43 35.92
CA MET A 266 12.63 -18.21 35.57
C MET A 266 13.18 -16.97 36.29
N LYS A 267 13.59 -17.11 37.55
CA LYS A 267 14.25 -16.04 38.31
C LYS A 267 15.57 -15.62 37.67
N GLU A 268 16.34 -16.55 37.16
CA GLU A 268 17.59 -16.25 36.43
C GLU A 268 17.29 -15.55 35.10
N LEU A 269 16.28 -16.03 34.36
CA LEU A 269 15.84 -15.47 33.08
C LEU A 269 15.26 -14.06 33.18
N LEU A 270 14.86 -13.58 34.37
CA LEU A 270 14.48 -12.17 34.58
C LEU A 270 15.61 -11.17 34.29
N LYS A 271 16.86 -11.64 34.16
CA LYS A 271 18.00 -10.83 33.72
C LYS A 271 18.01 -10.56 32.21
N LEU A 272 17.10 -11.18 31.44
CA LEU A 272 16.89 -10.85 30.03
C LEU A 272 16.28 -9.45 29.90
N ASN A 273 16.88 -8.64 29.03
CA ASN A 273 16.31 -7.38 28.59
C ASN A 273 15.18 -7.65 27.59
N HIS A 274 14.27 -6.70 27.44
CA HIS A 274 13.21 -6.73 26.44
C HIS A 274 12.23 -7.92 26.56
N LEU A 275 12.09 -8.51 27.75
CA LEU A 275 11.04 -9.50 28.01
C LEU A 275 9.67 -8.96 27.57
N PHE A 276 9.04 -9.65 26.63
CA PHE A 276 7.83 -9.18 25.96
C PHE A 276 6.60 -9.50 26.80
N ILE A 277 5.89 -8.46 27.23
CA ILE A 277 4.72 -8.58 28.11
C ILE A 277 3.47 -8.22 27.32
N VAL A 278 2.51 -9.14 27.28
CA VAL A 278 1.18 -8.90 26.73
C VAL A 278 0.23 -8.52 27.86
N GLU A 279 -0.16 -7.26 27.91
CA GLU A 279 -1.06 -6.72 28.96
C GLU A 279 -2.46 -7.36 28.91
N ASP A 280 -2.95 -7.67 27.70
CA ASP A 280 -4.22 -8.35 27.49
C ASP A 280 -4.11 -9.84 27.80
N LYS A 281 -4.72 -10.26 28.90
CA LYS A 281 -4.74 -11.66 29.37
C LYS A 281 -5.32 -12.66 28.37
N ASN A 282 -6.19 -12.24 27.45
CA ASN A 282 -6.73 -13.12 26.42
C ASN A 282 -5.77 -13.26 25.25
N LYS A 283 -5.12 -12.17 24.82
CA LYS A 283 -4.06 -12.23 23.81
C LYS A 283 -2.83 -13.01 24.31
N ALA A 284 -2.49 -12.88 25.59
CA ALA A 284 -1.39 -13.62 26.22
C ALA A 284 -1.56 -15.15 26.18
N LYS A 285 -2.79 -15.66 25.96
CA LYS A 285 -3.07 -17.09 25.79
C LYS A 285 -2.75 -17.63 24.40
N ASN A 286 -2.56 -16.76 23.40
CA ASN A 286 -2.25 -17.17 22.05
C ASN A 286 -1.44 -16.08 21.32
N LEU A 287 -0.13 -16.18 21.46
CA LEU A 287 0.83 -15.25 20.87
C LEU A 287 0.92 -15.40 19.34
N THR A 288 0.48 -16.52 18.77
CA THR A 288 0.60 -16.79 17.33
C THR A 288 -0.23 -15.83 16.48
N GLN A 289 -1.25 -15.23 17.08
CA GLN A 289 -2.17 -14.30 16.42
C GLN A 289 -1.73 -12.84 16.53
N LEU A 290 -0.72 -12.54 17.35
CA LEU A 290 -0.14 -11.21 17.43
C LEU A 290 0.67 -10.92 16.17
N LYS A 291 0.54 -9.70 15.67
CA LYS A 291 1.29 -9.22 14.51
C LYS A 291 2.76 -9.07 14.87
N LEU A 292 3.66 -9.24 13.90
CA LEU A 292 5.08 -9.00 14.15
C LEU A 292 5.34 -7.58 14.69
N ASP A 293 4.60 -6.58 14.21
CA ASP A 293 4.67 -5.21 14.72
C ASP A 293 4.22 -5.07 16.19
N ASP A 294 3.39 -5.97 16.72
CA ASP A 294 3.06 -5.97 18.14
C ASP A 294 4.31 -6.29 18.98
N PHE A 295 5.27 -7.06 18.44
CA PHE A 295 6.54 -7.38 19.07
C PHE A 295 7.61 -6.31 18.82
N ILE A 296 7.78 -5.88 17.55
CA ILE A 296 8.95 -5.09 17.11
C ILE A 296 8.60 -3.77 16.38
N GLY A 297 7.34 -3.35 16.39
CA GLY A 297 6.78 -2.28 15.55
C GLY A 297 7.38 -0.87 15.71
N ASN A 298 8.17 -0.66 16.76
CA ASN A 298 8.82 0.62 17.08
C ASN A 298 10.36 0.54 17.01
N GLY A 299 10.90 -0.49 16.34
CA GLY A 299 12.34 -0.78 16.37
C GLY A 299 12.83 -1.30 17.73
N LYS A 300 11.91 -1.72 18.60
CA LYS A 300 12.20 -2.36 19.88
C LYS A 300 12.45 -3.85 19.65
N ALA A 301 13.36 -4.43 20.43
CA ALA A 301 13.48 -5.87 20.54
C ALA A 301 12.39 -6.46 21.44
N ALA A 302 12.10 -7.75 21.27
CA ALA A 302 11.15 -8.50 22.08
C ALA A 302 11.71 -9.90 22.37
N VAL A 303 11.73 -10.30 23.63
CA VAL A 303 12.16 -11.63 24.07
C VAL A 303 10.98 -12.36 24.70
N VAL A 304 10.61 -13.51 24.15
CA VAL A 304 9.50 -14.35 24.61
C VAL A 304 10.08 -15.62 25.23
N CYS A 305 9.83 -15.86 26.52
CA CYS A 305 10.23 -17.09 27.19
C CYS A 305 9.04 -18.05 27.33
N VAL A 306 9.17 -19.25 26.78
CA VAL A 306 8.11 -20.27 26.74
C VAL A 306 8.53 -21.46 27.57
N MET A 307 7.72 -21.85 28.55
CA MET A 307 7.99 -22.99 29.44
C MET A 307 7.18 -24.21 28.98
N GLU A 308 7.87 -25.23 28.46
CA GLU A 308 7.29 -26.49 28.00
C GLU A 308 7.29 -27.54 29.12
N GLN A 309 6.50 -27.26 30.17
CA GLN A 309 6.25 -28.17 31.28
C GLN A 309 4.75 -28.15 31.63
N TRP A 310 4.04 -29.25 31.34
CA TRP A 310 2.57 -29.34 31.44
C TRP A 310 2.02 -28.95 32.82
N ASP A 311 2.64 -29.43 33.91
CA ASP A 311 2.19 -29.20 35.29
C ASP A 311 2.83 -27.98 35.98
N LEU A 312 3.54 -27.13 35.24
CA LEU A 312 4.18 -25.94 35.80
C LEU A 312 3.18 -24.79 35.98
N ASP A 313 3.07 -24.32 37.23
CA ASP A 313 2.44 -23.04 37.52
C ASP A 313 3.49 -21.93 37.44
N ILE A 314 3.33 -21.07 36.42
CA ILE A 314 4.20 -19.91 36.20
C ILE A 314 3.80 -18.72 37.08
N GLY A 315 2.65 -18.75 37.77
CA GLY A 315 2.24 -17.77 38.79
C GLY A 315 2.54 -16.30 38.43
N ASP A 316 3.26 -15.61 39.32
CA ASP A 316 3.66 -14.20 39.17
C ASP A 316 4.58 -13.91 37.98
N TYR A 317 5.16 -14.93 37.34
CA TYR A 317 6.01 -14.78 36.16
C TYR A 317 5.20 -14.59 34.88
N ALA A 318 3.91 -14.95 34.85
CA ALA A 318 3.03 -14.76 33.69
C ALA A 318 2.94 -13.30 33.23
N HIS A 319 3.10 -12.35 34.17
CA HIS A 319 3.11 -10.91 33.89
C HIS A 319 4.51 -10.30 33.71
N LYS A 320 5.53 -11.16 33.56
CA LYS A 320 6.95 -10.77 33.43
C LYS A 320 7.59 -11.31 32.14
N GLY A 321 6.78 -11.64 31.14
CA GLY A 321 7.24 -12.10 29.82
C GLY A 321 7.48 -13.62 29.71
N PHE A 322 6.90 -14.39 30.63
CA PHE A 322 6.92 -15.85 30.60
C PHE A 322 5.55 -16.39 30.20
N TYR A 323 5.56 -17.39 29.32
CA TYR A 323 4.35 -17.97 28.76
C TYR A 323 4.41 -19.49 28.86
N LYS A 324 3.24 -20.12 28.97
CA LYS A 324 3.15 -21.57 28.84
C LYS A 324 3.25 -21.98 27.37
N TYR A 325 3.64 -23.22 27.11
CA TYR A 325 3.76 -23.78 25.77
C TYR A 325 2.51 -23.60 24.90
N GLU A 326 1.32 -23.69 25.48
CA GLU A 326 0.04 -23.51 24.78
C GLU A 326 -0.12 -22.12 24.17
N ALA A 327 0.59 -21.10 24.69
CA ALA A 327 0.54 -19.74 24.16
C ALA A 327 1.18 -19.62 22.78
N MET A 328 2.16 -20.49 22.46
CA MET A 328 2.75 -20.59 21.13
C MET A 328 2.01 -21.59 20.22
N ASN A 329 1.13 -22.42 20.81
CA ASN A 329 0.23 -23.33 20.11
C ASN A 329 0.94 -24.09 18.97
N VAL A 330 2.09 -24.69 19.27
CA VAL A 330 2.97 -25.30 18.25
C VAL A 330 2.50 -26.72 17.94
N ARG A 331 2.37 -27.05 16.66
CA ARG A 331 2.25 -28.41 16.15
C ARG A 331 3.65 -28.91 15.79
N ASN A 332 4.15 -29.86 16.58
CA ASN A 332 5.43 -30.52 16.37
C ASN A 332 5.22 -32.04 16.36
N GLU A 333 5.54 -32.69 15.24
CA GLU A 333 5.41 -34.14 15.07
C GLU A 333 6.71 -34.70 14.46
N TYR A 334 7.60 -35.16 15.34
CA TYR A 334 8.91 -35.65 14.96
C TYR A 334 8.85 -36.92 14.09
N SER A 335 9.82 -37.08 13.18
CA SER A 335 9.88 -38.27 12.31
C SER A 335 10.31 -39.53 13.09
N ASN A 336 11.15 -39.35 14.10
CA ASN A 336 11.78 -40.42 14.87
C ASN A 336 12.56 -41.43 13.99
N LYS A 337 13.34 -40.93 13.00
CA LYS A 337 14.09 -41.74 12.02
C LYS A 337 15.56 -41.31 11.93
N ASP A 338 16.46 -42.28 11.71
CA ASP A 338 17.88 -42.09 11.37
C ASP A 338 18.12 -42.23 9.84
N ASP A 339 17.17 -41.76 9.03
CA ASP A 339 17.28 -41.78 7.57
C ASP A 339 16.81 -40.44 7.00
N ALA A 340 17.72 -39.76 6.29
CA ALA A 340 17.50 -38.43 5.74
C ALA A 340 16.34 -38.41 4.74
N VAL A 341 16.25 -39.40 3.85
CA VAL A 341 15.20 -39.44 2.81
C VAL A 341 13.83 -39.66 3.44
N VAL A 342 13.74 -40.58 4.41
CA VAL A 342 12.50 -40.85 5.13
C VAL A 342 12.07 -39.63 5.95
N MET A 343 12.99 -38.99 6.68
CA MET A 343 12.70 -37.80 7.48
C MET A 343 12.21 -36.65 6.61
N VAL A 344 12.92 -36.34 5.52
CA VAL A 344 12.56 -35.27 4.58
C VAL A 344 11.15 -35.47 4.03
N ASN A 345 10.85 -36.68 3.55
CA ASN A 345 9.53 -36.97 2.97
C ASN A 345 8.43 -36.94 4.04
N ASP A 346 8.68 -37.47 5.23
CA ASP A 346 7.74 -37.44 6.36
C ASP A 346 7.40 -36.00 6.78
N GLN A 347 8.41 -35.13 6.93
CA GLN A 347 8.21 -33.75 7.36
C GLN A 347 7.51 -32.91 6.29
N LEU A 348 7.86 -33.08 5.02
CA LEU A 348 7.16 -32.41 3.92
C LEU A 348 5.70 -32.89 3.83
N GLU A 349 5.42 -34.18 4.02
CA GLU A 349 4.05 -34.70 4.01
C GLU A 349 3.23 -34.19 5.19
N LYS A 350 3.81 -34.11 6.40
CA LYS A 350 3.18 -33.52 7.58
C LYS A 350 2.88 -32.03 7.42
N MET A 351 3.74 -31.31 6.68
CA MET A 351 3.56 -29.90 6.36
C MET A 351 2.40 -29.69 5.36
N LYS A 352 2.19 -30.63 4.42
CA LYS A 352 1.15 -30.51 3.40
C LYS A 352 -0.23 -30.30 4.04
N GLY A 353 -0.87 -29.21 3.64
CA GLY A 353 -2.20 -28.84 4.12
C GLY A 353 -2.21 -28.10 5.46
N HIS A 354 -1.05 -27.85 6.08
CA HIS A 354 -0.96 -26.91 7.18
C HIS A 354 -0.89 -25.47 6.65
N MET A 355 -1.91 -24.68 6.98
CA MET A 355 -1.98 -23.24 6.70
C MET A 355 -2.58 -22.55 7.91
N SER A 356 -1.92 -21.50 8.38
CA SER A 356 -2.34 -20.77 9.58
C SER A 356 -3.71 -20.11 9.52
N ALA A 357 -4.21 -19.79 8.31
CA ALA A 357 -5.55 -19.24 8.15
C ALA A 357 -6.66 -20.28 8.42
N LYS A 358 -6.35 -21.58 8.43
CA LYS A 358 -7.27 -22.67 8.78
C LYS A 358 -6.91 -23.39 10.08
N ASP A 359 -5.62 -23.55 10.35
CA ASP A 359 -5.08 -24.14 11.57
C ASP A 359 -4.22 -23.11 12.29
N LYS A 360 -4.74 -22.46 13.34
CA LYS A 360 -4.09 -21.34 14.05
C LYS A 360 -2.81 -21.73 14.83
N ARG A 361 -2.38 -22.99 14.73
CA ARG A 361 -1.13 -23.49 15.32
C ARG A 361 0.08 -23.08 14.49
N LEU A 362 1.24 -22.92 15.12
CA LEU A 362 2.49 -22.82 14.38
C LEU A 362 2.93 -24.22 13.96
N PHE A 363 3.26 -24.44 12.69
CA PHE A 363 3.88 -25.70 12.29
C PHE A 363 5.39 -25.61 12.39
N LEU A 364 5.94 -26.46 13.25
CA LEU A 364 7.38 -26.62 13.42
C LEU A 364 7.83 -27.79 12.55
N LEU A 365 8.56 -27.46 11.49
CA LEU A 365 9.14 -28.42 10.55
C LEU A 365 10.44 -28.95 11.15
N SER A 366 10.35 -30.11 11.80
CA SER A 366 11.46 -30.75 12.52
C SER A 366 12.42 -31.44 11.57
N TRP A 367 13.38 -30.68 11.05
CA TRP A 367 14.37 -31.14 10.06
C TRP A 367 15.62 -31.74 10.73
N THR A 368 15.41 -32.64 11.69
CA THR A 368 16.47 -33.29 12.47
C THR A 368 16.35 -34.82 12.41
N LEU A 369 17.48 -35.53 12.53
CA LEU A 369 17.52 -36.99 12.54
C LEU A 369 17.67 -37.53 13.95
N THR A 370 17.05 -38.68 14.19
CA THR A 370 17.07 -39.31 15.51
C THR A 370 18.27 -40.21 15.63
N GLN A 371 19.20 -39.87 16.51
CA GLN A 371 20.29 -40.76 16.85
C GLN A 371 19.75 -41.98 17.63
N GLN A 372 20.01 -43.20 17.13
CA GLN A 372 19.59 -44.44 17.77
C GLN A 372 20.70 -44.96 18.69
N ALA A 373 20.66 -44.61 19.97
CA ALA A 373 21.67 -45.02 20.94
C ALA A 373 21.41 -46.43 21.53
N PRO A 374 22.45 -47.29 21.65
CA PRO A 374 22.32 -48.54 22.38
C PRO A 374 22.16 -48.29 23.89
N GLN A 375 21.52 -49.23 24.60
CA GLN A 375 21.44 -49.19 26.07
C GLN A 375 22.85 -49.16 26.67
N TRP A 376 23.07 -48.26 27.64
CA TRP A 376 24.33 -48.11 28.36
C TRP A 376 24.18 -48.61 29.80
N ASP A 377 25.15 -49.41 30.25
CA ASP A 377 25.19 -50.07 31.56
C ASP A 377 26.14 -49.38 32.56
N GLY A 378 26.76 -48.26 32.19
CA GLY A 378 27.67 -47.49 33.03
C GLY A 378 29.17 -47.76 32.77
N ASP A 379 29.53 -48.69 31.88
CA ASP A 379 30.93 -48.96 31.55
C ASP A 379 31.48 -48.03 30.45
N VAL A 380 32.41 -47.16 30.84
CA VAL A 380 33.07 -46.18 29.96
C VAL A 380 33.92 -46.87 28.88
N VAL A 381 34.58 -48.00 29.19
CA VAL A 381 35.43 -48.72 28.23
C VAL A 381 34.55 -49.39 27.16
N THR A 382 33.39 -49.91 27.55
CA THR A 382 32.41 -50.50 26.63
C THR A 382 31.79 -49.43 25.73
N PHE A 383 31.43 -48.27 26.28
CA PHE A 383 30.93 -47.13 25.50
C PHE A 383 31.96 -46.66 24.46
N VAL A 384 33.21 -46.41 24.85
CA VAL A 384 34.28 -45.94 23.93
C VAL A 384 34.56 -46.93 22.79
N LYS A 385 34.34 -48.24 23.00
CA LYS A 385 34.56 -49.28 21.98
C LYS A 385 33.37 -49.50 21.05
N VAL A 386 32.14 -49.36 21.56
CA VAL A 386 30.90 -49.71 20.83
C VAL A 386 30.26 -48.48 20.21
N ALA A 387 30.18 -47.36 20.94
CA ALA A 387 29.48 -46.16 20.51
C ALA A 387 30.02 -45.59 19.19
N PRO A 388 31.35 -45.46 18.96
CA PRO A 388 31.84 -44.92 17.68
C PRO A 388 31.58 -45.81 16.46
N ARG A 389 31.32 -47.10 16.66
CA ARG A 389 31.00 -48.05 15.58
C ARG A 389 29.50 -48.09 15.25
N SER A 390 28.64 -47.72 16.21
CA SER A 390 27.18 -47.87 16.10
C SER A 390 26.45 -46.54 16.02
N LEU A 391 27.01 -45.45 16.56
CA LEU A 391 26.46 -44.10 16.54
C LEU A 391 27.06 -43.28 15.41
N LYS A 392 26.22 -42.54 14.69
CA LYS A 392 26.65 -41.50 13.76
C LYS A 392 26.77 -40.17 14.51
N PRO A 393 27.85 -39.38 14.31
CA PRO A 393 27.94 -38.03 14.85
C PRO A 393 26.76 -37.16 14.42
N ILE A 394 26.20 -36.37 15.35
CA ILE A 394 25.03 -35.51 15.09
C ILE A 394 25.35 -34.50 13.99
N LYS A 395 26.54 -33.87 14.06
CA LYS A 395 26.99 -32.93 13.02
C LYS A 395 26.93 -33.54 11.61
N LYS A 396 27.31 -34.82 11.47
CA LYS A 396 27.26 -35.52 10.19
C LYS A 396 25.82 -35.80 9.74
N LEU A 397 24.94 -36.17 10.67
CA LEU A 397 23.52 -36.36 10.40
C LEU A 397 22.85 -35.06 9.96
N ALA A 398 23.04 -33.99 10.74
CA ALA A 398 22.52 -32.66 10.47
C ALA A 398 22.99 -32.14 9.11
N TYR A 399 24.29 -32.24 8.84
CA TYR A 399 24.88 -31.84 7.56
C TYR A 399 24.26 -32.60 6.38
N THR A 400 24.03 -33.92 6.53
CA THR A 400 23.38 -34.74 5.48
C THR A 400 21.96 -34.26 5.18
N CYS A 401 21.18 -33.86 6.19
CA CYS A 401 19.82 -33.39 6.01
C CYS A 401 19.73 -31.94 5.54
N ASN A 402 20.61 -31.06 6.04
CA ASN A 402 20.60 -29.63 5.69
C ASN A 402 20.88 -29.39 4.20
N LYS A 403 21.66 -30.27 3.54
CA LYS A 403 21.85 -30.24 2.07
C LYS A 403 20.54 -30.34 1.28
N GLU A 404 19.62 -31.18 1.75
CA GLU A 404 18.31 -31.39 1.10
C GLU A 404 17.33 -30.25 1.43
N LEU A 405 17.55 -29.48 2.49
CA LEU A 405 16.61 -28.43 2.93
C LEU A 405 16.36 -27.39 1.83
N PHE A 406 17.44 -26.88 1.22
CA PHE A 406 17.37 -25.84 0.19
C PHE A 406 16.69 -26.33 -1.10
N THR A 407 16.94 -27.57 -1.51
CA THR A 407 16.42 -28.12 -2.76
C THR A 407 15.00 -28.65 -2.63
N ARG A 408 14.58 -29.05 -1.43
CA ARG A 408 13.30 -29.75 -1.20
C ARG A 408 12.22 -28.88 -0.58
N LEU A 409 12.55 -27.93 0.29
CA LEU A 409 11.53 -27.18 1.03
C LEU A 409 10.84 -26.11 0.18
N LEU A 410 11.59 -25.17 -0.39
CA LEU A 410 11.02 -24.02 -1.10
C LEU A 410 10.07 -24.44 -2.26
N PRO A 411 10.35 -25.49 -3.05
CA PRO A 411 9.43 -25.95 -4.08
C PRO A 411 8.05 -26.40 -3.56
N GLU A 412 7.98 -26.97 -2.36
CA GLU A 412 6.74 -27.48 -1.73
C GLU A 412 5.93 -26.38 -1.02
N VAL A 413 6.55 -25.21 -0.77
CA VAL A 413 5.86 -24.06 -0.17
C VAL A 413 4.82 -23.48 -1.13
N SER A 414 3.61 -23.25 -0.63
CA SER A 414 2.49 -22.64 -1.36
C SER A 414 1.63 -21.77 -0.42
N ASP A 415 0.57 -21.14 -0.94
CA ASP A 415 -0.45 -20.52 -0.09
C ASP A 415 -1.07 -21.49 0.91
N LYS A 416 -1.13 -22.79 0.59
CA LYS A 416 -1.84 -23.80 1.38
C LYS A 416 -0.94 -24.65 2.28
N SER A 417 0.38 -24.47 2.21
CA SER A 417 1.35 -25.34 2.86
C SER A 417 2.68 -24.62 3.03
N PHE A 418 3.04 -24.29 4.27
CA PHE A 418 4.35 -23.74 4.61
C PHE A 418 4.69 -23.95 6.09
N PRO A 419 5.96 -23.93 6.48
CA PRO A 419 6.36 -24.04 7.88
C PRO A 419 6.42 -22.67 8.57
N ASN A 420 6.04 -22.59 9.84
CA ASN A 420 6.25 -21.39 10.65
C ASN A 420 7.65 -21.35 11.27
N VAL A 421 8.18 -22.51 11.64
CA VAL A 421 9.54 -22.66 12.16
C VAL A 421 10.25 -23.74 11.35
N VAL A 422 11.32 -23.38 10.65
CA VAL A 422 12.25 -24.34 10.04
C VAL A 422 13.28 -24.69 11.09
N TYR A 423 13.20 -25.90 11.62
CA TYR A 423 13.88 -26.28 12.86
C TYR A 423 14.99 -27.27 12.57
N ILE A 424 16.26 -26.86 12.78
CA ILE A 424 17.45 -27.59 12.31
C ILE A 424 18.49 -27.85 13.42
N ASP A 425 19.31 -28.87 13.19
CA ASP A 425 20.62 -29.02 13.84
C ASP A 425 21.71 -28.37 12.97
N TYR A 426 22.84 -28.02 13.60
CA TYR A 426 24.07 -27.58 12.94
C TYR A 426 23.91 -26.29 12.09
N LEU A 427 23.47 -25.20 12.72
CA LEU A 427 23.42 -23.87 12.08
C LEU A 427 24.81 -23.23 12.00
N ASP A 428 25.44 -23.25 10.83
CA ASP A 428 26.83 -22.80 10.62
C ASP A 428 27.00 -21.58 9.71
N ASN A 429 25.92 -21.07 9.09
CA ASN A 429 25.95 -19.89 8.23
C ASN A 429 24.57 -19.20 8.15
N GLN A 430 24.51 -18.07 7.41
CA GLN A 430 23.30 -17.27 7.22
C GLN A 430 22.41 -17.70 6.03
N ASP A 431 22.80 -18.69 5.22
CA ASP A 431 22.01 -19.07 4.05
C ASP A 431 20.66 -19.67 4.45
N TYR A 432 20.58 -20.32 5.61
CA TYR A 432 19.31 -20.79 6.18
C TYR A 432 18.35 -19.62 6.48
N ALA A 433 18.88 -18.48 6.92
CA ALA A 433 18.09 -17.26 7.09
C ALA A 433 17.63 -16.71 5.74
N ALA A 434 18.49 -16.75 4.71
CA ALA A 434 18.10 -16.37 3.35
C ALA A 434 16.97 -17.25 2.81
N LEU A 435 16.99 -18.56 3.10
CA LEU A 435 15.93 -19.49 2.71
C LEU A 435 14.59 -19.14 3.38
N VAL A 436 14.55 -18.87 4.68
CA VAL A 436 13.29 -18.49 5.35
C VAL A 436 12.77 -17.13 4.89
N VAL A 437 13.66 -16.18 4.57
CA VAL A 437 13.27 -14.92 3.90
C VAL A 437 12.65 -15.21 2.53
N ALA A 438 13.24 -16.08 1.73
CA ALA A 438 12.70 -16.48 0.43
C ALA A 438 11.33 -17.17 0.55
N ILE A 439 11.10 -17.98 1.60
CA ILE A 439 9.78 -18.56 1.91
C ILE A 439 8.77 -17.44 2.19
N ASN A 440 9.12 -16.46 3.03
CA ASN A 440 8.23 -15.35 3.37
C ASN A 440 7.89 -14.46 2.15
N ASP A 441 8.86 -14.22 1.27
CA ASP A 441 8.66 -13.51 0.00
C ASP A 441 7.78 -14.30 -0.96
N LYS A 442 7.97 -15.62 -1.05
CA LYS A 442 7.09 -16.48 -1.85
C LYS A 442 5.66 -16.43 -1.33
N LEU A 443 5.46 -16.45 -0.01
CA LEU A 443 4.14 -16.28 0.60
C LEU A 443 3.55 -14.90 0.33
N LEU A 444 4.37 -13.83 0.31
CA LEU A 444 3.94 -12.51 -0.14
C LEU A 444 3.45 -12.56 -1.58
N ILE A 445 4.17 -13.22 -2.49
CA ILE A 445 3.79 -13.32 -3.90
C ILE A 445 2.50 -14.13 -4.07
N VAL A 446 2.28 -15.21 -3.33
CA VAL A 446 1.01 -15.96 -3.46
C VAL A 446 -0.17 -15.20 -2.80
N ILE A 447 0.08 -14.46 -1.71
CA ILE A 447 -0.90 -13.54 -1.12
C ILE A 447 -1.13 -12.31 -2.02
N ILE A 448 -0.16 -11.84 -2.80
CA ILE A 448 -0.35 -10.74 -3.75
C ILE A 448 -1.01 -11.26 -5.04
N LEU A 449 -0.64 -12.45 -5.54
CA LEU A 449 -1.23 -13.06 -6.73
C LEU A 449 -2.65 -13.60 -6.50
N GLN A 450 -3.06 -13.85 -5.25
CA GLN A 450 -4.47 -14.03 -4.90
C GLN A 450 -5.28 -12.72 -5.02
N TYR A 451 -4.62 -11.56 -5.15
CA TYR A 451 -5.24 -10.23 -5.16
C TYR A 451 -4.86 -9.35 -6.37
N GLU A 452 -3.95 -9.79 -7.26
CA GLU A 452 -3.69 -9.07 -8.50
C GLU A 452 -4.77 -9.39 -9.53
N ASN A 453 -5.74 -8.48 -9.64
CA ASN A 453 -6.73 -8.52 -10.70
C ASN A 453 -6.04 -8.40 -12.07
N PRO A 454 -6.41 -9.24 -13.06
CA PRO A 454 -5.84 -9.12 -14.40
C PRO A 454 -6.21 -7.76 -14.99
N VAL A 455 -5.25 -7.09 -15.63
CA VAL A 455 -5.55 -5.85 -16.34
C VAL A 455 -6.07 -6.16 -17.73
N LEU A 456 -7.30 -5.73 -18.01
CA LEU A 456 -8.03 -6.08 -19.23
C LEU A 456 -8.05 -4.90 -20.20
N ARG A 457 -7.64 -5.15 -21.45
CA ARG A 457 -7.56 -4.15 -22.52
C ARG A 457 -8.01 -4.73 -23.86
N GLY A 458 -8.42 -3.84 -24.78
CA GLY A 458 -8.69 -4.21 -26.17
C GLY A 458 -9.80 -5.26 -26.34
N PRO A 459 -9.71 -6.14 -27.36
CA PRO A 459 -10.72 -7.18 -27.59
C PRO A 459 -10.91 -8.15 -26.41
N PHE A 460 -9.86 -8.39 -25.62
CA PHE A 460 -9.95 -9.26 -24.45
C PHE A 460 -10.85 -8.67 -23.35
N LEU A 461 -10.84 -7.35 -23.18
CA LEU A 461 -11.76 -6.66 -22.27
C LEU A 461 -13.24 -6.88 -22.68
N VAL A 462 -13.54 -6.83 -23.98
CA VAL A 462 -14.90 -7.08 -24.50
C VAL A 462 -15.35 -8.51 -24.19
N ALA A 463 -14.47 -9.49 -24.43
CA ALA A 463 -14.76 -10.89 -24.13
C ALA A 463 -14.95 -11.12 -22.62
N ALA A 464 -14.08 -10.54 -21.79
CA ALA A 464 -14.19 -10.63 -20.34
C ALA A 464 -15.49 -10.00 -19.81
N ALA A 465 -15.89 -8.84 -20.33
CA ALA A 465 -17.17 -8.21 -20.00
C ALA A 465 -18.36 -9.12 -20.33
N PHE A 466 -18.36 -9.76 -21.51
CA PHE A 466 -19.38 -10.73 -21.88
C PHE A 466 -19.42 -11.92 -20.90
N LEU A 467 -18.27 -12.51 -20.56
CA LEU A 467 -18.19 -13.63 -19.62
C LEU A 467 -18.70 -13.23 -18.22
N MET A 468 -18.36 -12.04 -17.75
CA MET A 468 -18.84 -11.51 -16.46
C MET A 468 -20.35 -11.30 -16.44
N GLU A 469 -20.96 -10.85 -17.53
CA GLU A 469 -22.42 -10.66 -17.62
C GLU A 469 -23.17 -12.01 -17.52
N TRP A 470 -22.70 -13.03 -18.25
CA TRP A 470 -23.45 -14.27 -18.48
C TRP A 470 -23.06 -15.45 -17.58
N ILE A 471 -21.83 -15.49 -17.05
CA ILE A 471 -21.32 -16.64 -16.29
C ILE A 471 -21.17 -16.28 -14.82
N ARG A 472 -22.18 -16.69 -14.03
CA ARG A 472 -22.25 -16.42 -12.59
C ARG A 472 -20.99 -16.81 -11.81
N PHE A 473 -20.47 -18.02 -12.04
CA PHE A 473 -19.28 -18.52 -11.32
C PHE A 473 -18.03 -17.65 -11.55
N ILE A 474 -17.81 -17.18 -12.79
CA ILE A 474 -16.68 -16.30 -13.11
C ILE A 474 -16.81 -14.99 -12.33
N ARG A 475 -18.02 -14.44 -12.31
CA ARG A 475 -18.31 -13.20 -11.62
C ARG A 475 -18.19 -13.29 -10.09
N GLU A 476 -18.68 -14.38 -9.48
CA GLU A 476 -18.50 -14.64 -8.05
C GLU A 476 -17.03 -14.82 -7.67
N THR A 477 -16.25 -15.49 -8.54
CA THR A 477 -14.81 -15.65 -8.36
C THR A 477 -14.09 -14.30 -8.46
N ALA A 478 -14.41 -13.50 -9.48
CA ALA A 478 -13.85 -12.16 -9.65
C ALA A 478 -14.21 -11.23 -8.47
N TRP A 479 -15.45 -11.30 -7.97
CA TRP A 479 -15.88 -10.56 -6.79
C TRP A 479 -15.07 -10.93 -5.54
N ALA A 480 -14.83 -12.23 -5.32
CA ALA A 480 -14.01 -12.69 -4.21
C ALA A 480 -12.53 -12.28 -4.37
N ASN A 481 -11.96 -12.44 -5.57
CA ASN A 481 -10.58 -12.07 -5.90
C ASN A 481 -10.33 -10.56 -5.78
N ALA A 482 -11.34 -9.73 -6.08
CA ALA A 482 -11.28 -8.29 -5.87
C ALA A 482 -11.24 -7.89 -4.38
N GLY A 483 -11.32 -8.84 -3.44
CA GLY A 483 -11.20 -8.59 -2.01
C GLY A 483 -12.52 -8.20 -1.33
N PHE A 484 -13.65 -8.20 -2.03
CA PHE A 484 -14.94 -7.81 -1.46
C PHE A 484 -15.44 -8.75 -0.35
N ALA A 485 -14.93 -9.98 -0.28
CA ALA A 485 -15.20 -10.91 0.81
C ALA A 485 -14.49 -10.54 2.13
N SER A 486 -13.54 -9.59 2.11
CA SER A 486 -12.70 -9.21 3.27
C SER A 486 -13.49 -8.78 4.51
N LEU A 487 -14.67 -8.16 4.32
CA LEU A 487 -15.53 -7.73 5.42
C LEU A 487 -15.95 -8.86 6.35
N ARG A 488 -15.97 -10.10 5.85
CA ARG A 488 -16.29 -11.30 6.65
C ARG A 488 -15.25 -11.57 7.72
N ASN A 489 -13.99 -11.17 7.49
CA ASN A 489 -12.90 -11.35 8.45
C ASN A 489 -13.03 -10.46 9.68
N ILE A 490 -13.71 -9.31 9.53
CA ILE A 490 -13.92 -8.34 10.61
C ILE A 490 -15.35 -8.39 11.18
N ARG A 491 -16.16 -9.39 10.79
CA ARG A 491 -17.56 -9.51 11.20
C ARG A 491 -17.75 -9.39 12.71
N THR A 492 -16.92 -10.06 13.51
CA THR A 492 -17.03 -10.06 14.97
C THR A 492 -16.84 -8.67 15.59
N TYR A 493 -16.13 -7.75 14.91
CA TYR A 493 -16.00 -6.36 15.35
C TYR A 493 -17.22 -5.51 14.98
N LEU A 494 -18.01 -5.94 13.99
CA LEU A 494 -19.15 -5.21 13.45
C LEU A 494 -20.50 -5.67 14.01
N GLU A 495 -20.56 -6.82 14.68
CA GLU A 495 -21.81 -7.45 15.14
C GLU A 495 -22.69 -6.51 15.97
N HIS A 496 -22.08 -5.68 16.82
CA HIS A 496 -22.76 -4.75 17.73
C HIS A 496 -23.14 -3.39 17.11
N PHE A 497 -22.72 -3.12 15.87
CA PHE A 497 -23.08 -1.89 15.19
C PHE A 497 -24.35 -2.11 14.35
N GLU A 498 -25.22 -1.11 14.35
CA GLU A 498 -26.35 -1.04 13.42
C GLU A 498 -25.88 -0.52 12.05
N PRO A 499 -26.43 -1.04 10.94
CA PRO A 499 -26.06 -0.58 9.61
C PRO A 499 -26.53 0.87 9.38
N ARG A 500 -25.62 1.72 8.89
CA ARG A 500 -25.94 3.10 8.49
C ARG A 500 -25.87 3.24 6.97
N TYR A 501 -27.03 3.41 6.33
CA TYR A 501 -27.16 3.49 4.87
C TYR A 501 -27.00 4.91 4.31
N ASP A 502 -27.38 5.92 5.10
CA ASP A 502 -27.24 7.33 4.74
C ASP A 502 -26.16 7.96 5.62
N PRO A 503 -25.06 8.49 5.04
CA PRO A 503 -24.00 9.13 5.80
C PRO A 503 -24.27 10.61 6.12
N THR A 504 -25.46 11.13 5.83
CA THR A 504 -25.82 12.53 6.12
C THR A 504 -25.75 12.82 7.61
N VAL A 505 -25.00 13.87 7.96
CA VAL A 505 -24.97 14.44 9.31
C VAL A 505 -25.39 15.89 9.21
N VAL A 506 -26.51 16.21 9.84
CA VAL A 506 -27.04 17.58 9.93
C VAL A 506 -26.61 18.15 11.28
N PRO A 507 -25.94 19.33 11.31
CA PRO A 507 -25.62 19.99 12.56
C PRO A 507 -26.90 20.34 13.34
N ILE A 508 -26.87 20.14 14.66
CA ILE A 508 -27.95 20.61 15.54
C ILE A 508 -27.89 22.14 15.59
N ALA A 509 -29.05 22.80 15.44
CA ALA A 509 -29.14 24.26 15.56
C ALA A 509 -28.63 24.71 16.94
N LEU A 510 -27.68 25.65 16.93
CA LEU A 510 -27.10 26.19 18.16
C LEU A 510 -28.04 27.22 18.79
N SER A 511 -28.03 27.31 20.12
CA SER A 511 -28.70 28.42 20.83
C SER A 511 -28.01 29.75 20.54
N GLU A 512 -28.72 30.87 20.70
CA GLU A 512 -28.14 32.22 20.50
C GLU A 512 -26.91 32.49 21.38
N ALA A 513 -26.84 31.87 22.56
CA ALA A 513 -25.70 31.96 23.47
C ALA A 513 -24.48 31.19 22.92
N GLU A 514 -24.68 29.96 22.44
CA GLU A 514 -23.62 29.14 21.84
C GLU A 514 -23.12 29.71 20.50
N ALA A 515 -24.01 30.32 19.72
CA ALA A 515 -23.65 31.02 18.50
C ALA A 515 -22.77 32.26 18.79
N LYS A 516 -23.06 33.01 19.86
CA LYS A 516 -22.22 34.14 20.32
C LYS A 516 -20.85 33.68 20.85
N GLU A 517 -20.81 32.56 21.56
CA GLU A 517 -19.56 32.00 22.12
C GLU A 517 -18.64 31.42 21.04
N ARG A 518 -19.21 30.83 19.97
CA ARG A 518 -18.46 30.35 18.79
C ARG A 518 -17.99 31.48 17.85
N GLY A 519 -18.45 32.71 18.06
CA GLY A 519 -18.08 33.88 17.25
C GLY A 519 -18.87 34.04 15.95
N GLU A 520 -18.68 35.17 15.28
CA GLU A 520 -19.24 35.39 13.94
C GLU A 520 -18.56 34.45 12.93
N ARG A 521 -19.35 33.89 12.00
CA ARG A 521 -18.83 33.07 10.90
C ARG A 521 -17.72 33.83 10.19
N VAL A 522 -16.59 33.16 9.94
CA VAL A 522 -15.55 33.73 9.09
C VAL A 522 -16.17 33.94 7.72
N GLN A 523 -16.41 35.21 7.35
CA GLN A 523 -16.99 35.50 6.06
C GLN A 523 -15.98 35.08 4.99
N ILE A 524 -16.41 34.25 4.05
CA ILE A 524 -15.59 33.83 2.90
C ILE A 524 -15.08 35.08 2.15
N SER A 525 -15.89 36.12 2.08
CA SER A 525 -15.52 37.45 1.57
C SER A 525 -14.36 38.11 2.35
N ALA A 526 -14.28 37.93 3.68
CA ALA A 526 -13.18 38.44 4.50
C ALA A 526 -11.88 37.63 4.28
N LEU A 527 -11.96 36.32 4.07
CA LEU A 527 -10.81 35.48 3.67
C LEU A 527 -10.29 35.85 2.29
N GLN A 528 -11.21 36.11 1.36
CA GLN A 528 -10.88 36.61 0.03
C GLN A 528 -10.18 37.96 0.13
N GLN A 529 -10.67 38.90 0.97
CA GLN A 529 -10.10 40.25 1.14
C GLN A 529 -8.75 40.26 1.86
N ALA A 530 -8.57 39.47 2.91
CA ALA A 530 -7.33 39.39 3.68
C ALA A 530 -6.13 38.88 2.85
N ASN A 531 -6.40 38.12 1.79
CA ASN A 531 -5.39 37.53 0.91
C ASN A 531 -5.21 38.26 -0.43
N ILE A 532 -5.85 39.43 -0.65
CA ILE A 532 -5.67 40.25 -1.88
C ILE A 532 -4.26 40.83 -1.96
N SER A 533 -3.55 40.95 -0.84
CA SER A 533 -2.17 41.44 -0.80
C SER A 533 -1.20 40.28 -0.62
N GLN A 534 -0.55 39.82 -1.69
CA GLN A 534 0.91 39.69 -1.78
C GLN A 534 1.38 38.94 -3.04
N THR A 535 2.47 39.47 -3.61
CA THR A 535 3.43 38.87 -4.58
C THR A 535 3.04 38.74 -6.06
N SER A 536 3.96 39.21 -6.91
CA SER A 536 4.02 38.95 -8.34
C SER A 536 4.28 37.45 -8.57
N ASN A 537 3.24 36.70 -8.91
CA ASN A 537 3.35 35.26 -9.16
C ASN A 537 3.81 34.97 -10.61
N PRO A 538 5.00 34.37 -10.82
CA PRO A 538 5.51 34.01 -12.15
C PRO A 538 4.74 32.87 -12.85
N SER A 539 3.78 32.22 -12.18
CA SER A 539 2.94 31.14 -12.71
C SER A 539 1.46 31.52 -12.90
N LYS A 540 1.10 32.82 -12.79
CA LYS A 540 -0.27 33.31 -12.68
C LYS A 540 -1.25 32.64 -13.65
N PHE A 541 -2.12 31.79 -13.12
CA PHE A 541 -3.36 31.36 -13.73
C PHE A 541 -4.40 32.48 -13.58
N TYR A 542 -5.39 32.52 -14.46
CA TYR A 542 -6.43 33.55 -14.39
C TYR A 542 -7.56 33.13 -13.45
N SER A 543 -7.70 33.87 -12.36
CA SER A 543 -8.76 33.71 -11.37
C SER A 543 -10.10 34.28 -11.87
N ALA A 544 -11.21 33.91 -11.24
CA ALA A 544 -12.49 34.59 -11.45
C ALA A 544 -12.41 36.10 -11.18
N ALA A 545 -11.57 36.51 -10.20
CA ALA A 545 -11.32 37.91 -9.87
C ALA A 545 -10.58 38.66 -10.99
N ASP A 546 -9.68 38.01 -11.74
CA ASP A 546 -8.98 38.61 -12.87
C ASP A 546 -9.96 38.95 -14.01
N TYR A 547 -10.83 38.01 -14.37
CA TYR A 547 -11.89 38.26 -15.36
C TYR A 547 -12.78 39.41 -14.94
N ARG A 548 -13.27 39.39 -13.69
CA ARG A 548 -14.10 40.47 -13.14
C ARG A 548 -13.39 41.82 -13.17
N ALA A 549 -12.11 41.89 -12.82
CA ALA A 549 -11.35 43.14 -12.86
C ALA A 549 -11.28 43.74 -14.27
N LEU A 550 -11.10 42.90 -15.29
CA LEU A 550 -11.08 43.31 -16.70
C LEU A 550 -12.46 43.75 -17.22
N TYR A 551 -13.54 43.15 -16.71
CA TYR A 551 -14.90 43.57 -17.04
C TYR A 551 -15.27 44.90 -16.36
N LEU A 552 -14.86 45.10 -15.11
CA LEU A 552 -15.05 46.36 -14.38
C LEU A 552 -14.26 47.52 -14.99
N SER A 553 -13.05 47.26 -15.51
CA SER A 553 -12.25 48.27 -16.21
C SER A 553 -12.74 48.56 -17.62
N GLY A 554 -13.57 47.68 -18.20
CA GLY A 554 -14.02 47.74 -19.59
C GLY A 554 -12.94 47.34 -20.62
N GLU A 555 -11.80 46.81 -20.16
CA GLU A 555 -10.75 46.30 -21.04
C GLU A 555 -11.26 45.12 -21.86
N LEU A 556 -12.01 44.22 -21.23
CA LEU A 556 -12.73 43.12 -21.87
C LEU A 556 -14.21 43.12 -21.50
N THR A 557 -15.00 42.37 -22.26
CA THR A 557 -16.38 42.03 -21.91
C THR A 557 -16.56 40.51 -21.83
N PRO A 558 -17.58 40.02 -21.11
CA PRO A 558 -17.95 38.61 -21.15
C PRO A 558 -18.15 38.07 -22.58
N VAL A 559 -18.66 38.90 -23.51
CA VAL A 559 -18.80 38.54 -24.93
C VAL A 559 -17.46 38.31 -25.62
N ASP A 560 -16.46 39.17 -25.37
CA ASP A 560 -15.11 39.00 -25.93
C ASP A 560 -14.51 37.65 -25.48
N VAL A 561 -14.68 37.32 -24.21
CA VAL A 561 -14.19 36.07 -23.62
C VAL A 561 -14.92 34.85 -24.17
N ALA A 562 -16.26 34.89 -24.28
CA ALA A 562 -17.03 33.79 -24.88
C ALA A 562 -16.58 33.50 -26.32
N LYS A 563 -16.42 34.54 -27.15
CA LYS A 563 -15.91 34.41 -28.53
C LYS A 563 -14.48 33.87 -28.58
N ALA A 564 -13.65 34.22 -27.61
CA ALA A 564 -12.30 33.69 -27.49
C ALA A 564 -12.24 32.23 -27.01
N ILE A 565 -13.28 31.69 -26.36
CA ILE A 565 -13.29 30.29 -25.92
C ILE A 565 -13.91 29.39 -26.99
N LEU A 566 -15.03 29.78 -27.60
CA LEU A 566 -15.84 28.93 -28.48
C LEU A 566 -15.02 28.18 -29.57
N PRO A 567 -14.14 28.83 -30.37
CA PRO A 567 -13.36 28.11 -31.39
C PRO A 567 -12.35 27.09 -30.83
N LEU A 568 -11.96 27.21 -29.57
CA LEU A 568 -11.02 26.27 -28.92
C LEU A 568 -11.71 24.96 -28.53
N VAL A 569 -13.00 25.05 -28.22
CA VAL A 569 -13.79 23.98 -27.59
C VAL A 569 -14.86 23.40 -28.50
N GLU A 570 -15.06 24.00 -29.68
CA GLU A 570 -16.01 23.57 -30.71
C GLU A 570 -15.97 22.06 -30.93
N THR A 571 -17.08 21.40 -30.63
CA THR A 571 -17.24 19.95 -30.78
C THR A 571 -17.84 19.59 -32.14
N GLU A 572 -18.52 20.53 -32.79
CA GLU A 572 -19.25 20.31 -34.03
C GLU A 572 -18.58 21.04 -35.20
N GLY A 573 -18.08 20.30 -36.19
CA GLY A 573 -17.49 20.89 -37.39
C GLY A 573 -16.53 19.96 -38.11
N PRO A 574 -16.11 20.31 -39.35
CA PRO A 574 -15.15 19.51 -40.13
C PRO A 574 -13.76 19.46 -39.49
N THR A 575 -13.43 20.41 -38.61
CA THR A 575 -12.21 20.42 -37.80
C THR A 575 -12.57 20.85 -36.39
N PRO A 576 -12.72 19.89 -35.44
CA PRO A 576 -13.00 20.20 -34.05
C PRO A 576 -11.95 21.12 -33.44
N GLY A 577 -12.35 21.91 -32.45
CA GLY A 577 -11.44 22.72 -31.65
C GLY A 577 -10.37 21.84 -30.98
N ARG A 578 -9.17 22.38 -30.77
CA ARG A 578 -8.04 21.59 -30.21
C ARG A 578 -8.31 21.05 -28.79
N HIS A 579 -9.28 21.60 -28.07
CA HIS A 579 -9.70 21.15 -26.74
C HIS A 579 -11.03 20.39 -26.73
N ALA A 580 -11.63 20.11 -27.89
CA ALA A 580 -12.96 19.49 -27.99
C ALA A 580 -13.12 18.20 -27.19
N GLN A 581 -12.06 17.41 -26.99
CA GLN A 581 -12.10 16.16 -26.20
C GLN A 581 -12.42 16.36 -24.70
N GLY A 582 -12.28 17.57 -24.17
CA GLY A 582 -12.71 17.91 -22.81
C GLY A 582 -14.19 18.27 -22.71
N TRP A 583 -14.88 18.41 -23.84
CA TRP A 583 -16.23 18.92 -23.97
C TRP A 583 -17.15 17.87 -24.58
N ARG A 584 -18.44 18.01 -24.29
CA ARG A 584 -19.46 17.09 -24.73
C ARG A 584 -20.50 17.80 -25.60
N GLU A 585 -21.03 18.93 -25.14
CA GLU A 585 -22.04 19.70 -25.87
C GLU A 585 -21.90 21.19 -25.58
N LEU A 586 -22.12 22.00 -26.62
CA LEU A 586 -22.15 23.45 -26.58
C LEU A 586 -23.52 23.94 -27.07
N ASN A 587 -24.01 25.04 -26.51
CA ASN A 587 -25.20 25.73 -27.01
C ASN A 587 -24.84 27.19 -27.25
N VAL A 588 -24.28 27.47 -28.44
CA VAL A 588 -23.69 28.78 -28.78
C VAL A 588 -24.67 29.93 -28.57
N GLU A 589 -25.93 29.75 -28.93
CA GLU A 589 -26.95 30.78 -28.75
C GLU A 589 -27.18 31.11 -27.26
N ARG A 590 -27.31 30.08 -26.41
CA ARG A 590 -27.49 30.27 -24.95
C ARG A 590 -26.25 30.92 -24.32
N ILE A 591 -25.06 30.47 -24.71
CA ILE A 591 -23.77 31.01 -24.22
C ILE A 591 -23.67 32.50 -24.53
N MET A 592 -23.89 32.88 -25.79
CA MET A 592 -23.80 34.26 -26.23
C MET A 592 -24.86 35.14 -25.57
N ARG A 593 -26.09 34.65 -25.41
CA ARG A 593 -27.16 35.37 -24.70
C ARG A 593 -26.79 35.66 -23.23
N ALA A 594 -26.21 34.69 -22.53
CA ALA A 594 -25.75 34.88 -21.16
C ALA A 594 -24.59 35.90 -21.08
N ALA A 595 -23.63 35.79 -22.00
CA ALA A 595 -22.50 36.72 -22.09
C ALA A 595 -22.94 38.16 -22.43
N GLU A 596 -23.90 38.33 -23.34
CA GLU A 596 -24.49 39.63 -23.70
C GLU A 596 -25.24 40.26 -22.52
N ALA A 597 -26.05 39.46 -21.80
CA ALA A 597 -26.76 39.92 -20.61
C ALA A 597 -25.79 40.39 -19.51
N SER A 598 -24.69 39.65 -19.29
CA SER A 598 -23.63 40.08 -18.36
C SER A 598 -22.90 41.33 -18.85
N THR A 599 -22.57 41.41 -20.15
CA THR A 599 -21.93 42.57 -20.76
C THR A 599 -22.75 43.84 -20.56
N GLU A 600 -24.07 43.76 -20.75
CA GLU A 600 -24.98 44.90 -20.54
C GLU A 600 -25.05 45.30 -19.05
N ARG A 601 -25.02 44.34 -18.11
CA ARG A 601 -24.91 44.63 -16.67
C ARG A 601 -23.63 45.39 -16.31
N TYR A 602 -22.47 44.97 -16.83
CA TYR A 602 -21.21 45.68 -16.62
C TYR A 602 -21.23 47.09 -17.22
N LYS A 603 -21.75 47.23 -18.45
CA LYS A 603 -21.90 48.53 -19.12
C LYS A 603 -22.78 49.50 -18.31
N ASN A 604 -23.83 48.99 -17.67
CA ASN A 604 -24.73 49.75 -16.81
C ASN A 604 -24.24 49.87 -15.35
N LYS A 605 -23.03 49.38 -15.04
CA LYS A 605 -22.44 49.37 -13.68
C LYS A 605 -23.30 48.64 -12.64
N GLN A 606 -24.00 47.59 -13.06
CA GLN A 606 -24.87 46.76 -12.22
C GLN A 606 -24.49 45.25 -12.29
N PRO A 607 -23.22 44.87 -12.05
CA PRO A 607 -22.86 43.45 -12.02
C PRO A 607 -23.54 42.73 -10.85
N LEU A 608 -23.91 41.46 -11.02
CA LEU A 608 -24.61 40.64 -10.02
C LEU A 608 -23.72 40.25 -8.82
N GLY A 609 -22.40 40.18 -9.01
CA GLY A 609 -21.49 39.78 -7.95
C GLY A 609 -20.09 39.41 -8.43
N PRO A 610 -19.31 38.69 -7.61
CA PRO A 610 -17.94 38.27 -7.93
C PRO A 610 -17.80 37.34 -9.14
N LEU A 611 -18.86 36.63 -9.51
CA LEU A 611 -18.86 35.64 -10.59
C LEU A 611 -19.60 36.08 -11.86
N ASP A 612 -20.16 37.30 -11.88
CA ASP A 612 -20.92 37.78 -13.04
C ASP A 612 -20.01 37.86 -14.28
N GLY A 613 -20.39 37.16 -15.35
CA GLY A 613 -19.68 37.12 -16.62
C GLY A 613 -18.48 36.17 -16.66
N VAL A 614 -18.14 35.53 -15.54
CA VAL A 614 -17.02 34.58 -15.47
C VAL A 614 -17.37 33.32 -16.28
N PRO A 615 -16.50 32.86 -17.20
CA PRO A 615 -16.77 31.63 -17.95
C PRO A 615 -16.64 30.40 -17.05
N SER A 616 -17.57 29.46 -17.16
CA SER A 616 -17.54 28.18 -16.45
C SER A 616 -18.17 27.09 -17.31
N ALA A 617 -18.15 25.85 -16.83
CA ALA A 617 -18.86 24.74 -17.45
C ALA A 617 -19.18 23.68 -16.40
N ILE A 618 -20.11 22.78 -16.74
CA ILE A 618 -20.62 21.77 -15.82
C ILE A 618 -20.36 20.38 -16.40
N LYS A 619 -20.06 19.42 -15.54
CA LYS A 619 -19.93 18.02 -15.93
C LYS A 619 -21.25 17.49 -16.53
N ASP A 620 -21.14 16.47 -17.38
CA ASP A 620 -22.28 15.88 -18.08
C ASP A 620 -23.29 15.11 -17.19
N ASP A 621 -23.09 15.08 -15.88
CA ASP A 621 -24.01 14.52 -14.87
C ASP A 621 -24.79 15.58 -14.09
N TYR A 622 -24.91 16.78 -14.68
CA TYR A 622 -25.79 17.84 -14.22
C TYR A 622 -26.86 18.10 -15.27
N ASP A 623 -28.12 18.12 -14.85
CA ASP A 623 -29.20 18.59 -15.71
C ASP A 623 -29.17 20.11 -15.86
N LEU A 624 -29.34 20.57 -17.11
CA LEU A 624 -29.39 21.98 -17.48
C LEU A 624 -30.29 22.13 -18.70
N ASP A 625 -31.30 23.01 -18.60
CA ASP A 625 -32.27 23.21 -19.67
C ASP A 625 -31.58 23.61 -20.99
N GLY A 626 -31.99 22.99 -22.09
CA GLY A 626 -31.43 23.24 -23.42
C GLY A 626 -30.09 22.54 -23.71
N TYR A 627 -29.68 21.64 -22.81
CA TYR A 627 -28.61 20.66 -23.03
C TYR A 627 -29.16 19.26 -22.77
N SER A 628 -28.52 18.27 -23.38
CA SER A 628 -28.75 16.88 -23.00
C SER A 628 -27.83 16.44 -21.86
N THR A 629 -28.22 15.40 -21.14
CA THR A 629 -27.47 14.75 -20.05
C THR A 629 -27.22 13.30 -20.45
N THR A 630 -25.98 12.97 -20.86
CA THR A 630 -25.66 11.60 -21.32
C THR A 630 -24.92 10.75 -20.29
N LEU A 631 -24.45 11.35 -19.19
CA LEU A 631 -23.67 10.65 -18.16
C LEU A 631 -22.43 9.96 -18.75
N GLY A 632 -21.81 10.56 -19.77
CA GLY A 632 -20.68 9.97 -20.50
C GLY A 632 -21.04 8.77 -21.40
N SER A 633 -22.32 8.44 -21.54
CA SER A 633 -22.82 7.32 -22.35
C SER A 633 -23.19 7.78 -23.78
N PRO A 634 -23.37 6.87 -24.76
CA PRO A 634 -23.99 7.23 -26.05
C PRO A 634 -25.50 7.51 -25.97
N ARG A 635 -26.13 7.24 -24.81
CA ARG A 635 -27.57 7.41 -24.59
C ARG A 635 -27.88 8.73 -23.90
N ASP A 636 -28.98 9.35 -24.30
CA ASP A 636 -29.53 10.54 -23.63
C ASP A 636 -30.40 10.12 -22.44
N TYR A 637 -30.07 10.64 -21.25
CA TYR A 637 -30.75 10.42 -19.98
C TYR A 637 -31.39 11.70 -19.43
N THR A 638 -31.51 12.74 -20.25
CA THR A 638 -32.16 14.00 -19.86
C THR A 638 -33.54 13.71 -19.30
N GLU A 639 -33.79 14.20 -18.07
CA GLU A 639 -35.11 14.07 -17.48
C GLU A 639 -36.16 14.80 -18.32
N THR A 640 -37.31 14.16 -18.52
CA THR A 640 -38.44 14.83 -19.17
C THR A 640 -39.16 15.69 -18.13
N PRO A 641 -39.22 17.02 -18.29
CA PRO A 641 -39.88 17.85 -17.30
C PRO A 641 -41.37 17.55 -17.20
N LYS A 642 -41.91 17.55 -15.98
CA LYS A 642 -43.36 17.51 -15.76
C LYS A 642 -43.92 18.91 -15.97
N ASP A 643 -44.99 19.04 -16.74
CA ASP A 643 -45.79 20.27 -16.89
C ASP A 643 -45.01 21.56 -17.23
N GLY A 644 -43.85 21.45 -17.89
CA GLY A 644 -43.02 22.58 -18.29
C GLY A 644 -42.11 23.16 -17.20
N GLU A 645 -41.93 22.44 -16.09
CA GLU A 645 -40.94 22.80 -15.05
C GLU A 645 -39.50 22.73 -15.59
N SER A 646 -38.56 23.40 -14.93
CA SER A 646 -37.14 23.30 -15.26
C SER A 646 -36.56 22.02 -14.67
N THR A 647 -35.72 21.31 -15.43
CA THR A 647 -34.94 20.17 -14.92
C THR A 647 -33.53 20.59 -14.50
N THR A 648 -33.19 21.88 -14.67
CA THR A 648 -31.89 22.43 -14.26
C THR A 648 -31.61 22.14 -12.79
N SER A 649 -30.50 21.45 -12.53
CA SER A 649 -30.07 21.10 -11.17
C SER A 649 -29.93 22.37 -10.32
N TRP A 650 -30.37 22.33 -9.06
CA TRP A 650 -30.43 23.52 -8.20
C TRP A 650 -29.08 24.25 -8.08
N ILE A 651 -27.99 23.50 -7.95
CA ILE A 651 -26.62 24.02 -7.93
C ILE A 651 -26.27 24.80 -9.21
N VAL A 652 -26.71 24.31 -10.38
CA VAL A 652 -26.48 24.97 -11.67
C VAL A 652 -27.30 26.24 -11.76
N ARG A 653 -28.56 26.19 -11.34
CA ARG A 653 -29.42 27.38 -11.24
C ARG A 653 -28.79 28.47 -10.37
N LYS A 654 -28.22 28.11 -9.22
CA LYS A 654 -27.53 29.06 -8.34
C LYS A 654 -26.28 29.66 -8.98
N LEU A 655 -25.58 28.88 -9.79
CA LEU A 655 -24.46 29.37 -10.58
C LEU A 655 -24.91 30.37 -11.66
N GLU A 656 -26.03 30.10 -12.36
CA GLU A 656 -26.64 31.03 -13.34
C GLU A 656 -27.17 32.31 -12.67
N GLU A 657 -27.82 32.20 -11.50
CA GLU A 657 -28.29 33.34 -10.70
C GLU A 657 -27.12 34.25 -10.26
N ALA A 658 -25.92 33.69 -10.07
CA ALA A 658 -24.70 34.46 -9.81
C ALA A 658 -24.10 35.14 -11.06
N GLY A 659 -24.70 34.95 -12.23
CA GLY A 659 -24.29 35.59 -13.50
C GLY A 659 -23.19 34.88 -14.26
N VAL A 660 -22.83 33.65 -13.88
CA VAL A 660 -21.80 32.85 -14.58
C VAL A 660 -22.24 32.52 -15.99
N VAL A 661 -21.30 32.56 -16.94
CA VAL A 661 -21.54 32.15 -18.34
C VAL A 661 -21.14 30.69 -18.49
N ILE A 662 -22.12 29.79 -18.53
CA ILE A 662 -21.89 28.35 -18.74
C ILE A 662 -21.61 28.11 -20.22
N ILE A 663 -20.34 27.80 -20.54
CA ILE A 663 -19.84 27.54 -21.90
C ILE A 663 -20.34 26.18 -22.43
N GLY A 664 -20.71 25.23 -21.58
CA GLY A 664 -21.25 23.95 -22.04
C GLY A 664 -21.14 22.80 -21.05
N LYS A 665 -21.37 21.58 -21.56
CA LYS A 665 -21.26 20.31 -20.83
C LYS A 665 -19.87 19.72 -21.05
N LEU A 666 -19.23 19.25 -19.98
CA LEU A 666 -17.88 18.71 -19.99
C LEU A 666 -17.86 17.19 -19.98
N ALA A 667 -16.87 16.61 -20.65
CA ALA A 667 -16.66 15.17 -20.73
C ALA A 667 -16.45 14.53 -19.34
N MET A 668 -16.80 13.25 -19.23
CA MET A 668 -16.62 12.48 -17.99
C MET A 668 -16.37 10.99 -18.29
N HIS A 669 -15.88 10.26 -17.29
CA HIS A 669 -15.92 8.79 -17.33
C HIS A 669 -17.39 8.33 -17.33
N GLU A 670 -17.76 7.36 -18.17
CA GLU A 670 -19.14 6.89 -18.33
C GLU A 670 -19.73 6.46 -16.96
N PHE A 671 -20.87 7.05 -16.57
CA PHE A 671 -21.55 6.92 -15.27
C PHE A 671 -20.70 7.21 -14.03
N GLY A 672 -19.50 7.72 -14.23
CA GLY A 672 -18.52 7.97 -13.20
C GLY A 672 -18.07 6.75 -12.40
N LEU A 673 -18.06 5.57 -13.03
CA LEU A 673 -17.78 4.29 -12.36
C LEU A 673 -16.29 3.95 -12.23
N ASP A 674 -15.39 4.74 -12.80
CA ASP A 674 -13.94 4.56 -12.69
C ASP A 674 -13.22 5.92 -12.54
N THR A 675 -11.96 5.85 -12.13
CA THR A 675 -11.08 6.94 -11.71
C THR A 675 -10.07 7.37 -12.75
N THR A 676 -10.05 6.75 -13.92
CA THR A 676 -9.12 7.13 -15.00
C THR A 676 -9.61 8.36 -15.75
N GLY A 677 -10.92 8.47 -16.03
CA GLY A 677 -11.44 9.44 -16.99
C GLY A 677 -11.49 8.93 -18.43
N ASN A 678 -11.11 7.66 -18.68
CA ASN A 678 -11.24 7.00 -19.97
C ASN A 678 -12.72 6.94 -20.41
N ASN A 679 -13.01 7.40 -21.61
CA ASN A 679 -14.32 7.28 -22.22
C ASN A 679 -14.18 7.00 -23.72
N PRO A 680 -14.38 5.75 -24.17
CA PRO A 680 -14.29 5.38 -25.58
C PRO A 680 -15.47 5.90 -26.41
N ASN A 681 -16.60 6.23 -25.79
CA ASN A 681 -17.82 6.65 -26.49
C ASN A 681 -17.75 8.12 -26.91
N GLN A 682 -17.28 8.99 -26.01
CA GLN A 682 -17.28 10.45 -26.20
C GLN A 682 -15.88 11.03 -26.43
N GLY A 683 -14.84 10.20 -26.27
CA GLY A 683 -13.46 10.65 -26.30
C GLY A 683 -12.89 10.87 -24.91
N THR A 684 -11.56 10.82 -24.81
CA THR A 684 -10.85 10.87 -23.53
C THR A 684 -9.89 12.05 -23.51
N PRO A 685 -10.16 13.11 -22.73
CA PRO A 685 -9.20 14.20 -22.56
C PRO A 685 -7.93 13.65 -21.91
N ARG A 686 -6.78 14.11 -22.40
CA ARG A 686 -5.47 13.73 -21.86
C ARG A 686 -5.06 14.64 -20.74
N ASN A 687 -4.21 14.15 -19.84
CA ASN A 687 -3.67 14.98 -18.78
C ASN A 687 -2.95 16.21 -19.39
N PRO A 688 -3.31 17.44 -18.97
CA PRO A 688 -2.69 18.67 -19.46
C PRO A 688 -1.16 18.70 -19.33
N PHE A 689 -0.61 18.10 -18.27
CA PHE A 689 0.84 18.09 -18.03
C PHE A 689 1.57 17.01 -18.83
N ASN A 690 0.90 15.91 -19.17
CA ASN A 690 1.49 14.81 -19.94
C ASN A 690 0.42 14.02 -20.70
N SER A 691 0.44 14.10 -22.04
CA SER A 691 -0.56 13.43 -22.88
C SER A 691 -0.53 11.89 -22.83
N GLY A 692 0.54 11.30 -22.30
CA GLY A 692 0.66 9.87 -22.02
C GLY A 692 -0.07 9.40 -20.76
N TYR A 693 -0.73 10.32 -20.03
CA TYR A 693 -1.47 10.04 -18.81
C TYR A 693 -2.93 10.47 -18.94
N TYR A 694 -3.79 9.84 -18.16
CA TYR A 694 -5.16 10.30 -17.99
C TYR A 694 -5.24 11.51 -17.05
N THR A 695 -6.31 12.28 -17.20
CA THR A 695 -6.67 13.39 -16.30
C THR A 695 -7.09 12.92 -14.91
N GLY A 696 -7.39 11.63 -14.74
CA GLY A 696 -8.16 11.15 -13.60
C GLY A 696 -9.66 11.31 -13.85
N GLY A 697 -10.45 10.75 -12.96
CA GLY A 697 -11.88 10.62 -13.18
C GLY A 697 -12.67 10.46 -11.89
N SER A 698 -13.99 10.59 -11.97
CA SER A 698 -14.74 10.69 -13.23
C SER A 698 -14.91 12.08 -13.83
N SER A 699 -14.57 13.16 -13.10
CA SER A 699 -14.66 14.55 -13.60
C SER A 699 -13.46 14.93 -14.49
N SER A 700 -13.24 14.15 -15.56
CA SER A 700 -12.10 14.30 -16.47
C SER A 700 -12.12 15.62 -17.25
N GLY A 701 -13.27 16.01 -17.81
CA GLY A 701 -13.48 17.29 -18.51
C GLY A 701 -13.36 18.51 -17.58
N PRO A 702 -14.04 18.56 -16.42
CA PRO A 702 -13.89 19.63 -15.43
C PRO A 702 -12.43 19.94 -15.07
N ALA A 703 -11.65 18.94 -14.68
CA ALA A 703 -10.26 19.17 -14.31
C ALA A 703 -9.39 19.57 -15.51
N TYR A 704 -9.64 18.98 -16.69
CA TYR A 704 -8.96 19.34 -17.93
C TYR A 704 -9.19 20.81 -18.30
N ALA A 705 -10.45 21.26 -18.33
CA ALA A 705 -10.81 22.61 -18.75
C ALA A 705 -10.21 23.68 -17.82
N VAL A 706 -10.20 23.42 -16.52
CA VAL A 706 -9.60 24.33 -15.52
C VAL A 706 -8.07 24.33 -15.64
N SER A 707 -7.45 23.15 -15.70
CA SER A 707 -5.99 23.01 -15.73
C SER A 707 -5.36 23.57 -17.01
N SER A 708 -6.02 23.37 -18.16
CA SER A 708 -5.60 23.92 -19.45
C SER A 708 -5.90 25.42 -19.63
N GLY A 709 -6.39 26.13 -18.61
CA GLY A 709 -6.58 27.59 -18.67
C GLY A 709 -7.80 28.05 -19.48
N LEU A 710 -8.70 27.13 -19.86
CA LEU A 710 -9.92 27.48 -20.60
C LEU A 710 -10.95 28.15 -19.70
N LEU A 711 -11.03 27.72 -18.44
CA LEU A 711 -12.00 28.19 -17.45
C LEU A 711 -11.31 28.41 -16.08
N PRO A 712 -11.65 29.45 -15.31
CA PRO A 712 -11.17 29.60 -13.93
C PRO A 712 -11.80 28.58 -12.96
N LEU A 713 -13.01 28.08 -13.27
CA LEU A 713 -13.75 27.14 -12.44
C LEU A 713 -14.68 26.26 -13.28
N ALA A 714 -15.04 25.10 -12.76
CA ALA A 714 -16.01 24.18 -13.33
C ALA A 714 -16.71 23.37 -12.23
N LEU A 715 -17.87 22.78 -12.52
CA LEU A 715 -18.56 21.86 -11.61
C LEU A 715 -18.28 20.40 -11.97
N GLY A 716 -18.10 19.56 -10.94
CA GLY A 716 -17.93 18.13 -11.06
C GLY A 716 -18.62 17.37 -9.92
N SER A 717 -18.55 16.05 -9.95
CA SER A 717 -19.17 15.19 -8.92
C SER A 717 -18.14 14.22 -8.33
N ASP A 718 -18.36 13.79 -7.09
CA ASP A 718 -17.42 12.98 -6.29
C ASP A 718 -18.14 11.87 -5.52
N GLY A 719 -18.08 10.64 -6.03
CA GLY A 719 -18.60 9.41 -5.37
C GLY A 719 -17.53 8.47 -4.81
N GLY A 720 -16.29 8.61 -5.28
CA GLY A 720 -15.12 7.86 -4.84
C GLY A 720 -13.82 8.64 -5.06
N GLY A 721 -13.88 9.96 -4.99
CA GLY A 721 -12.78 10.87 -5.33
C GLY A 721 -12.93 11.57 -6.67
N SER A 722 -14.08 11.51 -7.34
CA SER A 722 -14.21 12.01 -8.72
C SER A 722 -14.05 13.53 -8.93
N ILE A 723 -13.98 14.34 -7.87
CA ILE A 723 -13.48 15.74 -7.91
C ILE A 723 -12.00 15.78 -7.52
N ARG A 724 -11.65 15.04 -6.47
CA ARG A 724 -10.33 15.12 -5.82
C ARG A 724 -9.21 14.43 -6.60
N ILE A 725 -9.45 13.24 -7.15
CA ILE A 725 -8.50 12.48 -8.00
C ILE A 725 -8.11 13.31 -9.23
N PRO A 726 -9.04 13.78 -10.08
CA PRO A 726 -8.65 14.61 -11.21
C PRO A 726 -8.13 15.99 -10.77
N GLY A 727 -8.55 16.51 -9.61
CA GLY A 727 -7.91 17.68 -8.99
C GLY A 727 -6.41 17.48 -8.72
N SER A 728 -6.06 16.35 -8.10
CA SER A 728 -4.69 15.90 -7.88
C SER A 728 -3.93 15.75 -9.19
N PHE A 729 -4.45 14.93 -10.11
CA PHE A 729 -3.75 14.58 -11.36
C PHE A 729 -3.64 15.74 -12.35
N CYS A 730 -4.50 16.75 -12.28
CA CYS A 730 -4.43 17.93 -13.16
C CYS A 730 -3.94 19.20 -12.45
N SER A 731 -3.44 19.13 -11.22
CA SER A 731 -2.91 20.28 -10.47
C SER A 731 -3.94 21.42 -10.28
N VAL A 732 -5.19 21.07 -9.98
CA VAL A 732 -6.27 22.02 -9.70
C VAL A 732 -6.88 21.79 -8.32
N PHE A 733 -7.52 22.81 -7.77
CA PHE A 733 -8.18 22.72 -6.48
C PHE A 733 -9.56 22.09 -6.66
N GLY A 734 -9.97 21.26 -5.71
CA GLY A 734 -11.27 20.59 -5.76
C GLY A 734 -11.87 20.43 -4.38
N LEU A 735 -13.13 20.82 -4.22
CA LEU A 735 -13.87 20.67 -2.98
C LEU A 735 -14.96 19.62 -3.16
N LYS A 736 -14.90 18.57 -2.34
CA LYS A 736 -15.97 17.61 -2.10
C LYS A 736 -16.76 18.09 -0.88
N PRO A 737 -17.99 18.60 -1.02
CA PRO A 737 -18.78 19.08 0.13
C PRO A 737 -19.31 17.93 0.98
N THR A 738 -19.82 18.25 2.16
CA THR A 738 -20.53 17.32 3.04
C THR A 738 -21.69 16.67 2.29
N HIS A 739 -21.93 15.40 2.57
CA HIS A 739 -23.00 14.67 1.89
C HIS A 739 -24.37 15.35 2.11
N ASN A 740 -25.15 15.47 1.02
CA ASN A 740 -26.42 16.20 0.93
C ASN A 740 -26.39 17.70 1.27
N ARG A 741 -25.20 18.30 1.49
CA ARG A 741 -25.07 19.75 1.73
C ARG A 741 -25.51 20.57 0.52
N LEU A 742 -25.17 20.09 -0.68
CA LEU A 742 -25.59 20.68 -1.94
C LEU A 742 -26.68 19.80 -2.55
N ALA A 743 -27.79 20.41 -2.99
CA ALA A 743 -28.93 19.69 -3.55
C ALA A 743 -28.82 19.59 -5.09
N SER A 744 -28.97 18.37 -5.62
CA SER A 744 -29.06 18.15 -7.08
C SER A 744 -30.47 18.38 -7.61
N TRP A 745 -31.50 18.11 -6.80
CA TRP A 745 -32.91 18.24 -7.14
C TRP A 745 -33.22 19.61 -7.77
N PRO A 746 -34.02 19.71 -8.86
CA PRO A 746 -34.81 18.65 -9.50
C PRO A 746 -34.01 17.59 -10.26
N GLY A 747 -32.72 17.83 -10.55
CA GLY A 747 -31.87 16.87 -11.25
C GLY A 747 -31.52 15.62 -10.42
N ALA A 748 -31.20 14.54 -11.13
CA ALA A 748 -30.94 13.24 -10.54
C ALA A 748 -29.59 13.17 -9.79
N ASN A 749 -29.58 12.48 -8.64
CA ASN A 749 -28.35 12.01 -8.02
C ASN A 749 -28.13 10.54 -8.36
N HIS A 750 -27.13 10.26 -9.21
CA HIS A 750 -26.85 8.93 -9.74
C HIS A 750 -26.05 8.01 -8.79
N SER A 751 -25.74 8.43 -7.56
CA SER A 751 -25.23 7.54 -6.50
C SER A 751 -25.56 8.13 -5.12
N PRO A 752 -26.79 7.93 -4.62
CA PRO A 752 -27.34 8.71 -3.52
C PRO A 752 -26.67 8.46 -2.17
N THR A 753 -25.92 7.36 -1.97
CA THR A 753 -25.28 7.07 -0.66
C THR A 753 -23.81 7.46 -0.58
N CYS A 754 -23.18 7.85 -1.69
CA CYS A 754 -21.73 8.13 -1.75
C CYS A 754 -21.38 9.40 -2.53
N ALA A 755 -22.16 9.76 -3.55
CA ALA A 755 -21.86 10.88 -4.43
C ALA A 755 -22.36 12.22 -3.90
N VAL A 756 -21.57 13.25 -4.20
CA VAL A 756 -21.94 14.66 -4.04
C VAL A 756 -21.53 15.44 -5.29
N GLN A 757 -22.08 16.63 -5.43
CA GLN A 757 -21.69 17.61 -6.44
C GLN A 757 -20.81 18.70 -5.80
N GLY A 758 -19.87 19.28 -6.54
CA GLY A 758 -18.94 20.29 -6.00
C GLY A 758 -18.07 20.97 -7.04
N PRO A 759 -17.35 22.05 -6.65
CA PRO A 759 -16.55 22.84 -7.58
C PRO A 759 -15.11 22.32 -7.71
N LEU A 760 -14.55 22.54 -8.90
CA LEU A 760 -13.11 22.57 -9.17
C LEU A 760 -12.73 23.98 -9.61
N ALA A 761 -11.55 24.45 -9.21
CA ALA A 761 -11.08 25.76 -9.61
C ALA A 761 -9.56 25.84 -9.70
N VAL A 762 -9.09 26.87 -10.39
CA VAL A 762 -7.66 27.08 -10.64
C VAL A 762 -6.93 27.63 -9.42
N ASP A 763 -7.65 28.23 -8.47
CA ASP A 763 -7.16 28.80 -7.22
C ASP A 763 -8.24 28.74 -6.13
N MET A 764 -7.85 29.07 -4.90
CA MET A 764 -8.77 29.04 -3.76
C MET A 764 -9.80 30.16 -3.77
N GLN A 765 -9.47 31.33 -4.34
CA GLN A 765 -10.39 32.45 -4.43
C GLN A 765 -11.61 32.10 -5.29
N SER A 766 -11.37 31.50 -6.46
CA SER A 766 -12.39 31.06 -7.40
C SER A 766 -13.16 29.86 -6.85
N LEU A 767 -12.48 28.92 -6.17
CA LEU A 767 -13.13 27.77 -5.52
C LEU A 767 -14.12 28.23 -4.44
N ALA A 768 -13.69 29.15 -3.58
CA ALA A 768 -14.49 29.68 -2.48
C ALA A 768 -15.68 30.48 -2.99
N ALA A 769 -15.49 31.33 -4.01
CA ALA A 769 -16.58 32.07 -4.65
C ALA A 769 -17.61 31.13 -5.30
N ALA A 770 -17.15 30.08 -5.99
CA ALA A 770 -18.03 29.08 -6.58
C ALA A 770 -18.83 28.33 -5.50
N TYR A 771 -18.17 27.88 -4.42
CA TYR A 771 -18.85 27.22 -3.31
C TYR A 771 -19.91 28.12 -2.66
N GLU A 772 -19.58 29.39 -2.40
CA GLU A 772 -20.52 30.35 -1.81
C GLU A 772 -21.77 30.55 -2.66
N ALA A 773 -21.62 30.63 -3.98
CA ALA A 773 -22.75 30.74 -4.90
C ALA A 773 -23.65 29.49 -4.87
N ILE A 774 -23.05 28.30 -4.94
CA ILE A 774 -23.82 27.05 -5.09
C ILE A 774 -24.32 26.45 -3.77
N ALA A 775 -23.82 26.93 -2.62
CA ALA A 775 -24.15 26.37 -1.32
C ALA A 775 -25.46 26.90 -0.71
N GLU A 776 -26.20 27.74 -1.43
CA GLU A 776 -27.54 28.12 -1.01
C GLU A 776 -28.44 26.86 -0.96
N PRO A 777 -29.00 26.52 0.22
CA PRO A 777 -29.80 25.30 0.36
C PRO A 777 -31.08 25.36 -0.47
N HIS A 778 -31.44 24.24 -1.10
CA HIS A 778 -32.76 24.09 -1.72
C HIS A 778 -33.86 24.15 -0.64
N PRO A 779 -35.03 24.77 -0.87
CA PRO A 779 -36.08 24.91 0.15
C PRO A 779 -36.57 23.61 0.82
N SER A 780 -36.38 22.46 0.17
CA SER A 780 -36.74 21.14 0.71
C SER A 780 -35.64 20.45 1.53
N THR A 781 -34.45 21.06 1.66
CA THR A 781 -33.34 20.45 2.40
C THR A 781 -33.46 20.67 3.91
N GLN A 782 -32.90 19.73 4.66
CA GLN A 782 -32.82 19.79 6.12
C GLN A 782 -31.63 20.64 6.64
N PHE A 783 -30.73 21.07 5.75
CA PHE A 783 -29.61 21.94 6.11
C PHE A 783 -30.07 23.40 6.27
N PRO A 784 -29.68 24.08 7.36
CA PRO A 784 -29.98 25.50 7.50
C PRO A 784 -29.14 26.35 6.51
N PRO A 785 -29.62 27.55 6.15
CA PRO A 785 -28.86 28.52 5.36
C PRO A 785 -27.43 28.71 5.85
N LEU A 786 -26.48 28.80 4.92
CA LEU A 786 -25.05 28.99 5.21
C LEU A 786 -24.80 30.17 6.17
N ALA A 787 -25.55 31.26 5.99
CA ALA A 787 -25.43 32.47 6.81
C ALA A 787 -25.84 32.28 8.28
N LEU A 788 -26.57 31.21 8.61
CA LEU A 788 -27.09 30.92 9.95
C LEU A 788 -26.27 29.85 10.69
N GLN A 789 -25.16 29.38 10.12
CA GLN A 789 -24.26 28.41 10.75
C GLN A 789 -23.00 29.12 11.24
N PRO A 790 -22.67 29.09 12.55
CA PRO A 790 -21.39 29.63 13.02
C PRO A 790 -20.23 28.72 12.61
N SER A 791 -19.08 29.33 12.33
CA SER A 791 -17.84 28.59 12.10
C SER A 791 -17.36 27.96 13.41
N PRO A 792 -16.82 26.73 13.41
CA PRO A 792 -16.01 26.27 14.53
C PRO A 792 -14.78 27.18 14.70
N PRO A 793 -14.25 27.37 15.92
CA PRO A 793 -12.99 28.09 16.09
C PRO A 793 -11.90 27.40 15.27
N VAL A 794 -11.13 28.18 14.49
CA VAL A 794 -10.07 27.65 13.63
C VAL A 794 -8.96 27.06 14.51
N THR A 795 -9.02 25.75 14.70
CA THR A 795 -7.95 24.97 15.31
C THR A 795 -7.02 24.52 14.21
N LYS A 796 -5.77 25.00 14.23
CA LYS A 796 -4.75 24.58 13.27
C LYS A 796 -4.16 23.23 13.67
N VAL A 797 -4.96 22.18 13.61
CA VAL A 797 -4.59 20.81 14.02
C VAL A 797 -4.69 19.85 12.83
N LEU A 798 -3.62 19.14 12.54
CA LEU A 798 -3.51 18.17 11.45
C LEU A 798 -3.39 16.76 12.03
N GLY A 799 -4.41 15.93 11.81
CA GLY A 799 -4.40 14.52 12.17
C GLY A 799 -3.63 13.69 11.14
N ILE A 800 -2.55 13.02 11.59
CA ILE A 800 -1.67 12.21 10.74
C ILE A 800 -1.81 10.74 11.11
N PHE A 801 -2.15 9.89 10.13
CA PHE A 801 -2.11 8.43 10.26
C PHE A 801 -0.97 7.86 9.40
N ASP A 802 0.24 7.80 9.97
CA ASP A 802 1.45 7.43 9.23
C ASP A 802 1.37 6.07 8.54
N ALA A 803 0.79 5.06 9.19
CA ALA A 803 0.67 3.71 8.63
C ALA A 803 -0.26 3.63 7.41
N TRP A 804 -1.19 4.57 7.26
CA TRP A 804 -2.02 4.66 6.07
C TRP A 804 -1.31 5.44 4.97
N ILE A 805 -0.70 6.58 5.29
CA ILE A 805 0.08 7.39 4.34
C ILE A 805 1.23 6.59 3.72
N SER A 806 1.85 5.67 4.48
CA SER A 806 2.95 4.83 4.00
C SER A 806 2.59 3.88 2.86
N ARG A 807 1.30 3.75 2.51
CA ARG A 807 0.82 2.97 1.35
C ARG A 807 0.97 3.71 0.02
N ALA A 808 1.23 5.02 0.04
CA ALA A 808 1.52 5.79 -1.16
C ALA A 808 2.93 5.51 -1.72
N THR A 809 3.18 5.84 -2.99
CA THR A 809 4.55 5.76 -3.54
C THR A 809 5.48 6.74 -2.81
N PRO A 810 6.80 6.45 -2.70
CA PRO A 810 7.72 7.26 -1.91
C PRO A 810 7.71 8.76 -2.27
N SER A 811 7.68 9.10 -3.56
CA SER A 811 7.62 10.51 -4.00
C SER A 811 6.34 11.23 -3.62
N VAL A 812 5.20 10.54 -3.65
CA VAL A 812 3.92 11.09 -3.17
C VAL A 812 3.98 11.36 -1.67
N GLN A 813 4.54 10.43 -0.89
CA GLN A 813 4.75 10.63 0.55
C GLN A 813 5.64 11.86 0.81
N SER A 814 6.76 11.97 0.11
CA SER A 814 7.71 13.07 0.29
C SER A 814 7.11 14.44 -0.05
N LEU A 815 6.38 14.55 -1.17
CA LEU A 815 5.72 15.80 -1.57
C LEU A 815 4.68 16.25 -0.55
N VAL A 816 3.84 15.32 -0.09
CA VAL A 816 2.78 15.61 0.87
C VAL A 816 3.37 15.99 2.23
N ARG A 817 4.38 15.27 2.72
CA ARG A 817 5.07 15.61 3.98
C ARG A 817 5.73 16.97 3.91
N GLY A 818 6.40 17.29 2.80
CA GLY A 818 7.01 18.61 2.59
C GLY A 818 6.01 19.76 2.64
N LEU A 819 4.82 19.61 2.04
CA LEU A 819 3.77 20.63 2.13
C LEU A 819 3.17 20.72 3.55
N VAL A 820 2.98 19.60 4.24
CA VAL A 820 2.54 19.59 5.65
C VAL A 820 3.53 20.30 6.57
N GLU A 821 4.83 20.06 6.39
CA GLU A 821 5.90 20.73 7.13
C GLU A 821 5.91 22.24 6.86
N SER A 822 5.72 22.65 5.60
CA SER A 822 5.59 24.07 5.21
C SER A 822 4.38 24.73 5.87
N LEU A 823 3.23 24.04 5.90
CA LEU A 823 2.02 24.49 6.59
C LEU A 823 2.24 24.65 8.10
N ALA A 824 2.85 23.66 8.75
CA ALA A 824 3.20 23.73 10.17
C ALA A 824 4.12 24.92 10.47
N ALA A 825 5.18 25.09 9.68
CA ALA A 825 6.18 26.13 9.88
C ALA A 825 5.66 27.55 9.59
N LYS A 826 4.91 27.75 8.49
CA LYS A 826 4.48 29.08 8.04
C LYS A 826 3.14 29.51 8.62
N HIS A 827 2.24 28.57 8.85
CA HIS A 827 0.86 28.86 9.28
C HIS A 827 0.57 28.35 10.70
N GLY A 828 1.50 27.69 11.39
CA GLY A 828 1.35 27.33 12.81
C GLY A 828 0.46 26.12 13.07
N TYR A 829 0.39 25.18 12.11
CA TYR A 829 -0.33 23.93 12.31
C TYR A 829 0.40 22.98 13.26
N THR A 830 -0.34 22.35 14.17
CA THR A 830 0.12 21.30 15.09
C THR A 830 -0.26 19.94 14.55
N LEU A 831 0.71 19.01 14.48
CA LEU A 831 0.47 17.65 14.03
C LEU A 831 0.10 16.77 15.23
N VAL A 832 -0.96 15.98 15.11
CA VAL A 832 -1.37 14.99 16.11
C VAL A 832 -1.48 13.61 15.46
N PRO A 833 -0.95 12.55 16.10
CA PRO A 833 -1.11 11.20 15.58
C PRO A 833 -2.57 10.76 15.75
N ILE A 834 -3.13 10.15 14.70
CA ILE A 834 -4.45 9.51 14.73
C ILE A 834 -4.37 8.13 14.08
N GLU A 835 -5.39 7.33 14.34
CA GLU A 835 -5.59 6.04 13.68
C GLU A 835 -6.99 5.99 13.09
N ILE A 836 -7.13 5.36 11.92
CA ILE A 836 -8.42 5.04 11.31
C ILE A 836 -8.53 3.51 11.26
N PRO A 837 -9.53 2.90 11.91
CA PRO A 837 -9.63 1.45 11.98
C PRO A 837 -10.04 0.86 10.62
N PHE A 838 -9.47 -0.31 10.29
CA PHE A 838 -9.82 -1.11 9.10
C PHE A 838 -9.82 -0.32 7.76
N PRO A 839 -8.75 0.43 7.42
CA PRO A 839 -8.76 1.28 6.23
C PRO A 839 -8.85 0.50 4.92
N ALA A 840 -8.29 -0.72 4.86
CA ALA A 840 -8.39 -1.58 3.68
C ALA A 840 -9.81 -2.13 3.50
N GLU A 841 -10.42 -2.65 4.57
CA GLU A 841 -11.80 -3.11 4.55
C GLU A 841 -12.79 -1.96 4.31
N GLY A 842 -12.51 -0.77 4.85
CA GLY A 842 -13.30 0.44 4.60
C GLY A 842 -13.30 0.84 3.13
N GLN A 843 -12.15 0.76 2.46
CA GLN A 843 -12.06 0.94 1.01
C GLN A 843 -12.90 -0.10 0.25
N MET A 844 -12.81 -1.38 0.63
CA MET A 844 -13.62 -2.43 0.01
C MET A 844 -15.12 -2.22 0.25
N ALA A 845 -15.51 -1.79 1.45
CA ALA A 845 -16.89 -1.48 1.80
C ALA A 845 -17.43 -0.30 0.98
N HIS A 846 -16.61 0.74 0.76
CA HIS A 846 -16.95 1.85 -0.13
C HIS A 846 -17.14 1.38 -1.57
N ALA A 847 -16.15 0.70 -2.14
CA ALA A 847 -16.18 0.21 -3.52
C ALA A 847 -17.38 -0.73 -3.76
N LEU A 848 -17.61 -1.66 -2.84
CA LEU A 848 -18.78 -2.54 -2.86
C LEU A 848 -20.09 -1.73 -2.82
N THR A 849 -20.19 -0.74 -1.93
CA THR A 849 -21.41 0.07 -1.78
C THR A 849 -21.71 0.88 -3.03
N VAL A 850 -20.72 1.60 -3.58
CA VAL A 850 -20.92 2.45 -4.76
C VAL A 850 -21.26 1.63 -6.02
N LEU A 851 -20.64 0.45 -6.19
CA LEU A 851 -20.94 -0.42 -7.32
C LEU A 851 -22.32 -1.07 -7.20
N THR A 852 -22.74 -1.44 -5.99
CA THR A 852 -24.08 -1.96 -5.74
C THR A 852 -25.15 -0.89 -5.98
N ASP A 853 -24.97 0.34 -5.50
CA ASP A 853 -25.85 1.48 -5.78
C ASP A 853 -25.96 1.76 -7.30
N ALA A 854 -24.83 1.79 -8.01
CA ALA A 854 -24.81 1.96 -9.45
C ALA A 854 -25.58 0.83 -10.17
N SER A 855 -25.47 -0.39 -9.67
CA SER A 855 -26.15 -1.56 -10.23
C SER A 855 -27.67 -1.52 -10.06
N THR A 856 -28.19 -0.82 -9.04
CA THR A 856 -29.64 -0.62 -8.88
C THR A 856 -30.20 0.41 -9.86
N LEU A 857 -29.39 1.38 -10.27
CA LEU A 857 -29.78 2.42 -11.22
C LEU A 857 -29.61 1.93 -12.68
N LEU A 858 -28.55 1.16 -12.93
CA LEU A 858 -28.18 0.67 -14.27
C LEU A 858 -28.45 -0.82 -14.41
N TYR A 859 -29.73 -1.21 -14.41
CA TYR A 859 -30.11 -2.62 -14.58
C TYR A 859 -29.98 -3.10 -16.04
N ASP A 860 -30.13 -2.22 -17.04
CA ASP A 860 -29.85 -2.51 -18.45
C ASP A 860 -28.44 -2.03 -18.85
N THR A 861 -27.54 -2.97 -19.14
CA THR A 861 -26.16 -2.69 -19.53
C THR A 861 -25.94 -2.59 -21.04
N LYS A 862 -26.99 -2.72 -21.85
CA LYS A 862 -26.85 -2.62 -23.31
C LYS A 862 -26.25 -1.26 -23.68
N GLY A 863 -25.28 -1.26 -24.60
CA GLY A 863 -24.62 -0.03 -25.07
C GLY A 863 -23.62 0.60 -24.10
N LEU A 864 -23.44 0.06 -22.89
CA LEU A 864 -22.39 0.52 -21.96
C LEU A 864 -21.01 0.01 -22.36
N THR A 865 -19.97 0.73 -21.93
CA THR A 865 -18.59 0.32 -22.14
C THR A 865 -18.29 -1.04 -21.48
N PRO A 866 -17.40 -1.86 -22.08
CA PRO A 866 -16.99 -3.14 -21.50
C PRO A 866 -16.47 -3.03 -20.06
N ALA A 867 -15.71 -1.98 -19.74
CA ALA A 867 -15.20 -1.76 -18.39
C ALA A 867 -16.34 -1.56 -17.37
N ASN A 868 -17.31 -0.70 -17.68
CA ASN A 868 -18.47 -0.48 -16.82
C ASN A 868 -19.33 -1.73 -16.64
N LYS A 869 -19.47 -2.56 -17.67
CA LYS A 869 -20.17 -3.83 -17.56
C LYS A 869 -19.55 -4.77 -16.53
N ILE A 870 -18.22 -4.83 -16.47
CA ILE A 870 -17.49 -5.62 -15.46
C ILE A 870 -17.78 -5.06 -14.05
N LEU A 871 -17.69 -3.75 -13.86
CA LEU A 871 -17.92 -3.10 -12.58
C LEU A 871 -19.37 -3.29 -12.08
N LEU A 872 -20.37 -3.12 -12.96
CA LEU A 872 -21.77 -3.38 -12.65
C LEU A 872 -22.05 -4.87 -12.39
N ALA A 873 -21.35 -5.77 -13.09
CA ALA A 873 -21.43 -7.19 -12.81
C ALA A 873 -20.96 -7.48 -11.37
N LEU A 874 -19.82 -6.93 -10.96
CA LEU A 874 -19.33 -7.06 -9.58
C LEU A 874 -20.35 -6.50 -8.57
N GLY A 875 -20.90 -5.31 -8.82
CA GLY A 875 -21.93 -4.69 -7.97
C GLY A 875 -23.20 -5.54 -7.78
N ARG A 876 -23.68 -6.21 -8.85
CA ARG A 876 -24.83 -7.15 -8.80
C ARG A 876 -24.53 -8.47 -8.09
N THR A 877 -23.27 -8.78 -7.85
CA THR A 877 -22.84 -10.05 -7.24
C THR A 877 -22.72 -9.95 -5.73
N THR A 878 -22.59 -8.74 -5.22
CA THR A 878 -22.54 -8.44 -3.79
C THR A 878 -23.73 -9.04 -3.05
N PRO A 879 -23.50 -9.99 -2.12
CA PRO A 879 -24.57 -10.51 -1.28
C PRO A 879 -25.08 -9.43 -0.32
N SER A 880 -26.38 -9.43 -0.04
CA SER A 880 -27.00 -8.49 0.91
C SER A 880 -26.37 -8.54 2.29
N THR A 881 -25.87 -9.70 2.72
CA THR A 881 -25.14 -9.87 3.98
C THR A 881 -23.82 -9.10 4.01
N ASP A 882 -23.10 -9.05 2.88
CA ASP A 882 -21.83 -8.32 2.78
C ASP A 882 -22.08 -6.81 2.63
N TYR A 883 -23.14 -6.41 1.92
CA TYR A 883 -23.61 -5.02 1.91
C TYR A 883 -24.01 -4.53 3.32
N LEU A 884 -24.71 -5.35 4.10
CA LEU A 884 -25.03 -5.06 5.50
C LEU A 884 -23.77 -4.87 6.35
N LEU A 885 -22.74 -5.71 6.17
CA LEU A 885 -21.46 -5.55 6.87
C LEU A 885 -20.77 -4.23 6.48
N ALA A 886 -20.81 -3.85 5.20
CA ALA A 886 -20.29 -2.55 4.75
C ALA A 886 -21.01 -1.40 5.49
N GLN A 887 -22.34 -1.42 5.56
CA GLN A 887 -23.08 -0.35 6.23
C GLN A 887 -22.87 -0.32 7.75
N LYS A 888 -22.60 -1.47 8.39
CA LYS A 888 -22.18 -1.52 9.80
C LYS A 888 -20.79 -0.92 10.00
N LEU A 889 -19.84 -1.24 9.12
CA LEU A 889 -18.51 -0.63 9.13
C LEU A 889 -18.60 0.88 8.93
N ARG A 890 -19.47 1.37 8.05
CA ARG A 890 -19.75 2.80 7.90
C ARG A 890 -20.18 3.42 9.22
N GLY A 891 -21.18 2.83 9.89
CA GLY A 891 -21.68 3.30 11.18
C GLY A 891 -20.58 3.37 12.25
N MET A 892 -19.74 2.33 12.33
CA MET A 892 -18.59 2.29 13.24
C MET A 892 -17.56 3.39 12.93
N LEU A 893 -17.16 3.53 11.67
CA LEU A 893 -16.19 4.56 11.24
C LEU A 893 -16.69 5.96 11.55
N MET A 894 -17.98 6.25 11.30
CA MET A 894 -18.57 7.54 11.62
C MET A 894 -18.53 7.84 13.13
N GLN A 895 -18.75 6.83 13.98
CA GLN A 895 -18.64 6.99 15.44
C GLN A 895 -17.19 7.24 15.87
N HIS A 896 -16.24 6.50 15.30
CA HIS A 896 -14.81 6.67 15.55
C HIS A 896 -14.32 8.08 15.15
N LEU A 897 -14.72 8.55 13.97
CA LEU A 897 -14.41 9.88 13.48
C LEU A 897 -15.00 10.97 14.40
N SER A 898 -16.25 10.80 14.85
CA SER A 898 -16.86 11.70 15.85
C SER A 898 -16.06 11.72 17.16
N TYR A 899 -15.53 10.58 17.61
CA TYR A 899 -14.63 10.53 18.76
C TYR A 899 -13.32 11.29 18.52
N LEU A 900 -12.70 11.16 17.34
CA LEU A 900 -11.50 11.90 17.00
C LEU A 900 -11.72 13.42 17.02
N TRP A 901 -12.83 13.93 16.47
CA TRP A 901 -13.14 15.37 16.54
C TRP A 901 -13.54 15.85 17.92
N LYS A 902 -14.11 14.98 18.78
CA LYS A 902 -14.27 15.31 20.20
C LYS A 902 -12.92 15.43 20.92
N THR A 903 -11.94 14.61 20.54
CA THR A 903 -10.60 14.59 21.14
C THR A 903 -9.74 15.74 20.63
N TYR A 904 -9.84 16.02 19.34
CA TYR A 904 -9.13 17.09 18.64
C TYR A 904 -10.15 17.97 17.88
N PRO A 905 -10.84 18.90 18.59
CA PRO A 905 -11.80 19.80 17.97
C PRO A 905 -11.21 20.50 16.75
N GLY A 906 -11.98 20.54 15.65
CA GLY A 906 -11.62 21.19 14.38
C GLY A 906 -10.38 20.63 13.67
N MET A 907 -9.91 19.43 14.05
CA MET A 907 -8.84 18.72 13.36
C MET A 907 -9.18 18.44 11.90
N LEU A 908 -8.20 18.62 11.02
CA LEU A 908 -8.25 18.14 9.64
C LEU A 908 -7.42 16.86 9.50
N ILE A 909 -8.03 15.80 8.94
CA ILE A 909 -7.32 14.56 8.64
C ILE A 909 -6.54 14.78 7.34
N ILE A 910 -5.21 14.59 7.38
CA ILE A 910 -4.33 14.82 6.23
C ILE A 910 -3.85 13.51 5.62
N THR A 911 -3.98 13.40 4.30
CA THR A 911 -3.45 12.30 3.51
C THR A 911 -2.95 12.82 2.16
N PRO A 912 -2.17 12.05 1.39
CA PRO A 912 -2.15 12.24 -0.05
C PRO A 912 -3.56 12.17 -0.62
N THR A 913 -3.82 12.85 -1.75
CA THR A 913 -5.10 12.68 -2.44
C THR A 913 -5.19 11.29 -3.09
N THR A 914 -4.08 10.78 -3.62
CA THR A 914 -3.98 9.47 -4.30
C THR A 914 -2.72 8.75 -3.81
N ALA A 915 -2.69 7.41 -3.82
CA ALA A 915 -1.48 6.66 -3.44
C ALA A 915 -0.42 6.59 -4.55
N CYS A 916 -0.75 7.03 -5.77
CA CYS A 916 0.13 7.07 -6.92
C CYS A 916 0.11 8.45 -7.60
N ALA A 917 1.14 8.72 -8.41
CA ALA A 917 1.24 9.92 -9.23
C ALA A 917 0.72 9.63 -10.65
N GLY A 918 -0.50 10.09 -10.94
CA GLY A 918 -1.14 10.00 -12.26
C GLY A 918 -1.38 8.59 -12.78
N ALA A 919 -2.23 8.47 -13.80
CA ALA A 919 -2.62 7.21 -14.42
C ALA A 919 -2.05 7.09 -15.85
N PRO A 920 -0.97 6.30 -16.07
CA PRO A 920 -0.37 6.17 -17.40
C PRO A 920 -1.25 5.36 -18.36
N ILE A 921 -1.30 5.79 -19.61
CA ILE A 921 -2.03 5.12 -20.70
C ILE A 921 -1.11 4.06 -21.32
N ARG A 922 -1.18 2.83 -20.81
CA ARG A 922 -0.23 1.77 -21.19
C ARG A 922 -0.62 1.04 -22.48
N GLY A 923 -1.92 0.92 -22.77
CA GLY A 923 -2.43 0.22 -23.95
C GLY A 923 -2.51 1.05 -25.23
N GLY A 924 -2.05 2.31 -25.21
CA GLY A 924 -2.09 3.21 -26.36
C GLY A 924 -3.49 3.29 -26.99
N LYS A 925 -3.58 3.27 -28.33
CA LYS A 925 -4.85 3.37 -29.06
C LYS A 925 -5.90 2.33 -28.66
N SER A 926 -5.48 1.11 -28.31
CA SER A 926 -6.39 0.02 -27.92
C SER A 926 -7.18 0.38 -26.66
N GLU A 927 -6.49 0.92 -25.66
CA GLU A 927 -7.10 1.36 -24.39
C GLU A 927 -8.13 2.48 -24.60
N LEU A 928 -7.93 3.30 -25.61
CA LEU A 928 -8.73 4.49 -25.90
C LEU A 928 -9.93 4.18 -26.78
N SER A 929 -9.88 3.09 -27.54
CA SER A 929 -10.98 2.63 -28.37
C SER A 929 -11.90 1.63 -27.67
N TYR A 930 -11.39 0.84 -26.72
CA TYR A 930 -12.17 -0.20 -26.03
C TYR A 930 -12.40 0.08 -24.54
N GLY A 931 -11.60 0.96 -23.94
CA GLY A 931 -11.53 1.15 -22.50
C GLY A 931 -10.46 0.27 -21.84
N VAL A 932 -10.39 0.37 -20.52
CA VAL A 932 -9.51 -0.41 -19.65
C VAL A 932 -10.25 -0.81 -18.39
N ASN A 933 -9.97 -2.01 -17.89
CA ASN A 933 -10.32 -2.38 -16.53
C ASN A 933 -9.02 -2.74 -15.80
N ASP A 934 -8.60 -1.86 -14.89
CA ASP A 934 -7.43 -2.03 -14.04
C ASP A 934 -7.87 -1.80 -12.58
N GLY A 935 -8.46 -2.83 -11.98
CA GLY A 935 -9.02 -2.75 -10.62
C GLY A 935 -7.98 -2.39 -9.57
N ASN A 936 -6.74 -2.88 -9.72
CA ASN A 936 -5.66 -2.60 -8.77
C ASN A 936 -5.26 -1.13 -8.83
N TYR A 937 -5.11 -0.58 -10.04
CA TYR A 937 -4.81 0.85 -10.20
C TYR A 937 -5.96 1.73 -9.70
N THR A 938 -7.22 1.32 -9.93
CA THR A 938 -8.41 2.01 -9.41
C THR A 938 -8.42 2.05 -7.89
N LEU A 939 -8.12 0.93 -7.22
CA LEU A 939 -8.00 0.91 -5.77
C LEU A 939 -6.81 1.75 -5.30
N GLN A 940 -5.69 1.74 -6.01
CA GLN A 940 -4.53 2.57 -5.66
C GLN A 940 -4.85 4.07 -5.76
N SER A 941 -5.55 4.52 -6.81
CA SER A 941 -5.96 5.92 -6.93
C SER A 941 -6.98 6.31 -5.85
N MET A 942 -7.81 5.37 -5.40
CA MET A 942 -8.86 5.58 -4.39
C MET A 942 -8.40 5.43 -2.93
N GLU A 943 -7.16 5.00 -2.67
CA GLU A 943 -6.65 4.57 -1.35
C GLU A 943 -7.06 5.48 -0.19
N PHE A 944 -7.08 6.80 -0.40
CA PHE A 944 -7.36 7.78 0.65
C PHE A 944 -8.72 8.47 0.52
N VAL A 945 -9.21 8.64 -0.71
CA VAL A 945 -10.41 9.47 -0.99
C VAL A 945 -11.72 8.82 -0.54
N TRP A 946 -11.76 7.48 -0.43
CA TRP A 946 -12.97 6.72 -0.13
C TRP A 946 -13.63 7.10 1.19
N LEU A 947 -12.83 7.45 2.22
CA LEU A 947 -13.33 7.71 3.57
C LEU A 947 -14.35 8.86 3.57
N ALA A 948 -14.06 9.94 2.85
CA ALA A 948 -14.93 11.10 2.78
C ALA A 948 -16.23 10.82 2.02
N ASN A 949 -16.22 9.95 1.01
CA ASN A 949 -17.46 9.52 0.35
C ASN A 949 -18.27 8.60 1.24
N PHE A 950 -17.61 7.57 1.76
CA PHE A 950 -18.26 6.52 2.52
C PHE A 950 -18.88 7.02 3.81
N CYS A 951 -18.23 7.96 4.50
CA CYS A 951 -18.71 8.55 5.75
C CYS A 951 -19.39 9.92 5.57
N GLY A 952 -19.52 10.42 4.33
CA GLY A 952 -20.22 11.68 4.03
C GLY A 952 -19.50 12.97 4.47
N LEU A 953 -18.18 12.91 4.70
CA LEU A 953 -17.35 14.03 5.13
C LEU A 953 -17.04 15.00 3.97
N PRO A 954 -16.85 16.30 4.25
CA PRO A 954 -16.25 17.21 3.29
C PRO A 954 -14.73 17.01 3.20
N ALA A 955 -14.16 17.21 2.02
CA ALA A 955 -12.72 17.13 1.79
C ALA A 955 -12.27 18.06 0.66
N ILE A 956 -11.07 18.62 0.78
CA ILE A 956 -10.45 19.47 -0.25
C ILE A 956 -9.14 18.84 -0.73
N THR A 957 -8.90 18.88 -2.05
CA THR A 957 -7.59 18.58 -2.64
C THR A 957 -6.91 19.87 -3.07
N VAL A 958 -5.60 19.96 -2.84
CA VAL A 958 -4.75 21.07 -3.25
C VAL A 958 -3.50 20.54 -3.96
N PRO A 959 -2.92 21.25 -4.94
CA PRO A 959 -1.67 20.84 -5.58
C PRO A 959 -0.50 20.78 -4.58
N ALA A 960 0.31 19.72 -4.64
CA ALA A 960 1.45 19.49 -3.73
C ALA A 960 2.81 19.36 -4.43
N GLY A 961 2.83 19.25 -5.76
CA GLY A 961 4.06 19.20 -6.55
C GLY A 961 3.94 18.23 -7.72
N TYR A 962 5.09 17.76 -8.21
CA TYR A 962 5.16 16.93 -9.40
C TYR A 962 6.15 15.76 -9.25
N VAL A 963 5.91 14.69 -10.01
CA VAL A 963 6.73 13.48 -10.07
C VAL A 963 7.21 13.25 -11.51
N VAL A 964 8.41 12.69 -11.65
CA VAL A 964 8.98 12.35 -12.96
C VAL A 964 8.18 11.17 -13.54
N PRO A 965 7.64 11.29 -14.77
CA PRO A 965 6.77 10.27 -15.35
C PRO A 965 7.50 8.95 -15.58
N GLU A 966 6.74 7.84 -15.55
CA GLU A 966 7.16 6.51 -16.02
C GLU A 966 7.81 6.59 -17.42
N GLY A 967 8.85 5.77 -17.64
CA GLY A 967 9.57 5.69 -18.91
C GLY A 967 10.74 6.67 -19.06
N ARG A 968 11.05 7.48 -18.03
CA ARG A 968 12.24 8.36 -17.97
C ARG A 968 13.32 7.82 -17.03
N LYS A 969 14.54 8.38 -17.12
CA LYS A 969 15.74 7.94 -16.38
C LYS A 969 15.54 7.94 -14.87
N ASP A 970 14.81 8.93 -14.35
CA ASP A 970 14.57 9.17 -12.92
C ASP A 970 13.08 9.01 -12.58
N ALA A 971 12.38 8.11 -13.30
CA ALA A 971 10.95 7.89 -13.13
C ALA A 971 10.59 7.54 -11.67
N GLY A 972 9.54 8.18 -11.16
CA GLY A 972 9.09 8.00 -9.78
C GLY A 972 9.75 8.93 -8.76
N GLU A 973 10.80 9.67 -9.13
CA GLU A 973 11.40 10.70 -8.28
C GLU A 973 10.60 12.02 -8.31
N ILE A 974 10.87 12.92 -7.36
CA ILE A 974 10.29 14.28 -7.36
C ILE A 974 10.79 15.03 -8.61
N ALA A 975 9.86 15.64 -9.34
CA ALA A 975 10.19 16.40 -10.54
C ALA A 975 10.38 17.89 -10.23
N ASP A 976 11.40 18.48 -10.85
CA ASP A 976 11.60 19.92 -10.86
C ASP A 976 10.53 20.64 -11.68
N ARG A 977 10.39 21.94 -11.46
CA ARG A 977 9.44 22.80 -12.17
C ARG A 977 9.58 22.72 -13.69
N ASP A 978 10.78 22.56 -14.22
CA ASP A 978 11.01 22.56 -15.67
C ASP A 978 11.06 21.14 -16.27
N THR A 979 10.75 20.11 -15.47
CA THR A 979 10.69 18.73 -15.95
C THR A 979 9.57 18.57 -16.96
N GLU A 980 9.92 18.25 -18.19
CA GLU A 980 8.95 17.99 -19.26
C GLU A 980 8.08 16.77 -18.92
N GLY A 981 6.77 16.87 -19.17
CA GLY A 981 5.84 15.75 -18.94
C GLY A 981 5.69 15.33 -17.47
N LYS A 982 6.09 16.16 -16.51
CA LYS A 982 5.94 15.91 -15.08
C LYS A 982 4.49 15.64 -14.68
N ILE A 983 4.27 14.83 -13.66
CA ILE A 983 2.96 14.34 -13.26
C ILE A 983 2.52 14.99 -11.95
N PRO A 984 1.39 15.72 -11.92
CA PRO A 984 0.91 16.36 -10.70
C PRO A 984 0.57 15.39 -9.56
N VAL A 985 0.78 15.85 -8.33
CA VAL A 985 0.37 15.19 -7.08
C VAL A 985 -0.38 16.19 -6.21
N GLY A 986 -1.44 15.72 -5.55
CA GLY A 986 -2.25 16.50 -4.62
C GLY A 986 -2.13 16.04 -3.16
N LEU A 987 -2.30 17.01 -2.26
CA LEU A 987 -2.53 16.81 -0.84
C LEU A 987 -4.02 16.95 -0.56
N MET A 988 -4.57 16.09 0.30
CA MET A 988 -5.96 16.14 0.72
C MET A 988 -6.08 16.46 2.21
N ALA A 989 -7.02 17.35 2.54
CA ALA A 989 -7.53 17.53 3.89
C ALA A 989 -9.00 17.11 3.95
N THR A 990 -9.36 16.32 4.96
CA THR A 990 -10.74 15.91 5.24
C THR A 990 -11.20 16.52 6.56
N GLY A 991 -12.32 17.21 6.52
CA GLY A 991 -12.88 17.93 7.66
C GLY A 991 -14.01 17.16 8.35
N GLU A 992 -14.49 17.72 9.45
CA GLU A 992 -15.72 17.27 10.10
C GLU A 992 -16.94 17.59 9.19
N TRP A 993 -18.05 16.88 9.39
CA TRP A 993 -19.30 17.21 8.70
C TRP A 993 -19.65 18.70 8.86
N CYS A 994 -19.98 19.35 7.75
CA CYS A 994 -20.32 20.77 7.65
C CYS A 994 -19.18 21.76 7.99
N SER A 995 -17.91 21.34 7.94
CA SER A 995 -16.75 22.22 8.17
C SER A 995 -16.08 22.70 6.87
N GLU A 996 -16.84 22.93 5.80
CA GLU A 996 -16.28 23.39 4.52
C GLU A 996 -15.54 24.72 4.62
N ASP A 997 -15.97 25.61 5.51
CA ASP A 997 -15.30 26.88 5.81
C ASP A 997 -13.87 26.67 6.33
N THR A 998 -13.67 25.71 7.23
CA THR A 998 -12.36 25.32 7.78
C THR A 998 -11.48 24.73 6.68
N LEU A 999 -12.05 23.94 5.77
CA LEU A 999 -11.33 23.41 4.61
C LEU A 999 -10.95 24.49 3.59
N LEU A 1000 -11.80 25.50 3.38
CA LEU A 1000 -11.48 26.65 2.53
C LEU A 1000 -10.33 27.47 3.14
N GLN A 1001 -10.37 27.72 4.46
CA GLN A 1001 -9.26 28.37 5.17
C GLN A 1001 -7.95 27.58 5.03
N PHE A 1002 -7.99 26.28 5.27
CA PHE A 1002 -6.84 25.39 5.05
C PHE A 1002 -6.34 25.47 3.61
N GLY A 1003 -7.25 25.49 2.64
CA GLY A 1003 -6.92 25.61 1.22
C GLY A 1003 -6.15 26.90 0.93
N PHE A 1004 -6.57 28.04 1.47
CA PHE A 1004 -5.83 29.31 1.35
C PHE A 1004 -4.43 29.23 1.96
N ASP A 1005 -4.30 28.66 3.16
CA ASP A 1005 -2.99 28.45 3.79
C ASP A 1005 -2.10 27.52 2.94
N ALA A 1006 -2.67 26.46 2.37
CA ALA A 1006 -1.93 25.50 1.53
C ALA A 1006 -1.54 26.09 0.17
N GLU A 1007 -2.40 26.89 -0.45
CA GLU A 1007 -2.09 27.63 -1.66
C GLU A 1007 -0.93 28.61 -1.40
N ALA A 1008 -0.97 29.37 -0.31
CA ALA A 1008 0.12 30.27 0.07
C ALA A 1008 1.43 29.50 0.38
N ALA A 1009 1.34 28.37 1.07
CA ALA A 1009 2.50 27.54 1.42
C ALA A 1009 3.15 26.85 0.20
N GLY A 1010 2.35 26.55 -0.83
CA GLY A 1010 2.73 25.76 -2.01
C GLY A 1010 2.70 26.51 -3.34
N GLN A 1011 2.48 27.83 -3.37
CA GLN A 1011 2.32 28.61 -4.61
C GLN A 1011 3.49 28.44 -5.59
N GLU A 1012 4.72 28.41 -5.07
CA GLU A 1012 5.95 28.24 -5.85
C GLU A 1012 6.09 26.83 -6.46
N LEU A 1013 5.33 25.86 -5.95
CA LEU A 1013 5.31 24.49 -6.47
C LEU A 1013 4.42 24.37 -7.70
N ARG A 1014 3.66 25.40 -8.09
CA ARG A 1014 2.73 25.35 -9.22
C ARG A 1014 3.38 25.76 -10.53
N SER A 1015 2.85 25.22 -11.62
CA SER A 1015 3.26 25.57 -12.98
C SER A 1015 2.13 25.34 -13.97
N LYS A 1016 2.18 26.05 -15.10
CA LYS A 1016 1.23 25.89 -16.20
C LYS A 1016 1.54 24.61 -17.00
N PRO A 1017 0.54 23.83 -17.42
CA PRO A 1017 0.77 22.70 -18.32
C PRO A 1017 1.20 23.16 -19.72
N PRO A 1018 1.86 22.29 -20.51
CA PRO A 1018 2.27 22.60 -21.89
C PRO A 1018 1.13 22.99 -22.84
N ASN A 1019 -0.10 22.54 -22.57
CA ASN A 1019 -1.28 22.86 -23.36
C ASN A 1019 -2.16 23.96 -22.71
N TRP A 1020 -1.59 24.79 -21.84
CA TRP A 1020 -2.30 25.88 -21.18
C TRP A 1020 -2.64 27.01 -22.16
N GLU A 1021 -3.84 27.58 -22.02
CA GLU A 1021 -4.37 28.62 -22.88
C GLU A 1021 -4.46 29.99 -22.23
N ASP A 1022 -3.94 31.00 -22.93
CA ASP A 1022 -4.11 32.40 -22.56
C ASP A 1022 -5.41 32.96 -23.15
N VAL A 1023 -6.54 32.56 -22.54
CA VAL A 1023 -7.87 33.01 -22.99
C VAL A 1023 -8.02 34.53 -22.91
N ILE A 1024 -7.41 35.17 -21.91
CA ILE A 1024 -7.50 36.63 -21.75
C ILE A 1024 -6.77 37.34 -22.90
N GLU A 1025 -5.55 36.93 -23.25
CA GLU A 1025 -4.84 37.53 -24.39
C GLU A 1025 -5.59 37.27 -25.70
N ARG A 1026 -6.13 36.08 -25.89
CA ARG A 1026 -6.98 35.77 -27.05
C ARG A 1026 -8.22 36.65 -27.12
N ALA A 1027 -8.87 36.90 -25.98
CA ALA A 1027 -10.02 37.80 -25.89
C ALA A 1027 -9.64 39.26 -26.16
N LYS A 1028 -8.45 39.71 -25.77
CA LYS A 1028 -7.95 41.04 -26.12
C LYS A 1028 -7.75 41.20 -27.62
N ASP A 1029 -7.24 40.17 -28.27
CA ASP A 1029 -7.08 40.18 -29.73
C ASP A 1029 -8.43 40.17 -30.45
N GLU A 1030 -9.39 39.37 -29.99
CA GLU A 1030 -10.77 39.37 -30.49
C GLU A 1030 -11.46 40.74 -30.31
N ALA A 1031 -11.26 41.38 -29.14
CA ALA A 1031 -11.76 42.72 -28.85
C ALA A 1031 -11.14 43.79 -29.75
N LYS A 1032 -9.85 43.67 -30.11
CA LYS A 1032 -9.19 44.58 -31.06
C LYS A 1032 -9.77 44.43 -32.47
N MET A 1033 -10.01 43.20 -32.92
CA MET A 1033 -10.57 42.93 -34.27
C MET A 1033 -12.00 43.44 -34.39
N SER A 1034 -12.84 43.27 -33.37
CA SER A 1034 -14.24 43.70 -33.37
C SER A 1034 -14.44 45.21 -33.23
N ARG A 1035 -13.50 45.94 -32.62
CA ARG A 1035 -13.61 47.41 -32.40
C ARG A 1035 -13.12 48.27 -33.59
N GLY A 1036 -12.47 47.69 -34.60
CA GLY A 1036 -11.92 48.41 -35.76
C GLY A 1036 -10.84 49.46 -35.41
N PRO A 1037 -10.05 49.98 -36.37
CA PRO A 1037 -9.09 51.04 -36.08
C PRO A 1037 -9.86 52.29 -35.65
N ARG A 1038 -9.65 52.75 -34.40
CA ARG A 1038 -10.12 54.05 -33.93
C ARG A 1038 -9.64 55.12 -34.93
N ARG A 1039 -10.54 55.69 -35.72
CA ARG A 1039 -10.28 56.98 -36.38
C ARG A 1039 -9.93 57.96 -35.26
N ALA A 1040 -8.71 58.51 -35.32
CA ALA A 1040 -8.33 59.63 -34.49
C ALA A 1040 -9.40 60.72 -34.65
N ALA A 1041 -10.13 61.00 -33.57
CA ALA A 1041 -10.96 62.18 -33.50
C ALA A 1041 -10.00 63.37 -33.56
N GLY A 1042 -10.06 64.09 -34.68
CA GLY A 1042 -9.34 65.34 -34.86
C GLY A 1042 -9.80 66.35 -33.82
N SER A 1043 -8.82 67.05 -33.25
CA SER A 1043 -9.01 68.35 -32.65
C SER A 1043 -9.44 69.35 -33.73
N GLU A 1044 -10.68 69.82 -33.65
CA GLU A 1044 -11.07 71.21 -33.95
C GLU A 1044 -12.00 71.69 -32.84
#